data_AF-A0A2N0TUJ4-F1
#
_entry.id   AF-A0A2N0TUJ4-F1
#
_cell.length_a   1.000
_cell.length_b   1.000
_cell.length_c   1.000
_cell.angle_alpha   90.00
_cell.angle_beta   90.00
_cell.angle_gamma   90.00
#
_symmetry.space_group_name_H-M   'P 1'
#
loop_
_entity.id
_entity.type
_entity.pdbx_description
1 polymer ?
#
loop_
_entity_poly.entity_id
_entity_poly.type
_entity_poly.pdbx_seq_one_letter_code
_entity_poly.pdbx_strand_id
1 'polypeptide(L)'
;MMHNETDVQWHIIYKRLATLLFDFANANSQGVGFELFKILTKNARFKELNPWISNLYSESFKSFDPIQVFASFNGSRMKDETRLQRINILFSILEDKTDFQEFKNIDFKGCPAPLSIKLISPRTHKDQREIWELFRGIFENSSKSLRASTFNDVKNWYGVDVVSLTQFLFWIDSDSYLPLDKNTVQFLKKLNKIDSLPDNVEEYNDLIVQGKPGLFREITELAYERKLERIHFSTNSKAFQEFFIENFKYENSQDLQSFKFIGIRPLKEMPSSLKKVLLEDHLYIFYNHYQFSNEDKKVVYDNRYENIYNIKDGPIINISAMVGKNGVGKSSLTELLYMSIYNLSIAKGLISNQFIEDLHIELFFRTDTLYKLTVNGEKISIYSYSHVEGGFQNPEKKNLDDFHLNRFFYTIAVNYSHYGLNSKKYKLDWITPLSHKNDGYQSPVVINPMRTEGNINVNREESLLNARMLANILEPVEEGAEETLRTIYGHKKATHLIISENEKKGDPKKGEELNYTTIERRTRNEIIRELYSVFQLETQHELKYKVLAEKYFVKKLFSVCHTYSKYHTHLPQKKSGNLTLEDVRGLLKKIKADQSHMVFKLKQTINYLKYGHIDAFVTGDKIALEDLSAEINRIKSKDQDVQTILLIPPPIFNCKILLEDGSDFAKISSGESQLISIASTVAYHLNNLDSVQDETGFYRYGNILVMMDEAELYFHPDLQRRFIQFLLDYLSKIDLSRIEGINFCFITHSPFLLSDIIRSNVLPMGDESSKLDLKTFGANVYDILANSFFFNDGFVGELAKRRIKEVVDWINGKKKLPEYVDAEYCKKIIQLIDEPIVQKKLAEMYDKKVNGNVREKILHRQIQELQAELAYIKK
;
A
#
# COMPACT_ATOMS: atom_id res chain seq x y z
N MET A 1 8.18 44.97 24.84
CA MET A 1 6.87 44.68 24.23
C MET A 1 7.15 43.94 22.93
N MET A 2 7.04 42.61 22.95
CA MET A 2 7.05 41.79 21.74
C MET A 2 5.71 42.02 21.03
N HIS A 3 5.72 42.54 19.81
CA HIS A 3 4.52 42.54 18.98
C HIS A 3 4.19 41.08 18.66
N ASN A 4 3.06 40.59 19.20
CA ASN A 4 2.40 39.41 18.66
C ASN A 4 1.94 39.78 17.24
N GLU A 5 2.72 39.42 16.22
CA GLU A 5 2.22 39.34 14.85
C GLU A 5 1.16 38.23 14.86
N THR A 6 -0.12 38.60 14.81
CA THR A 6 -1.22 37.64 14.69
C THR A 6 -1.20 37.02 13.31
N ASP A 7 -1.08 35.69 13.24
CA ASP A 7 -1.05 34.95 11.98
C ASP A 7 -2.32 35.21 11.15
N VAL A 8 -2.14 35.49 9.85
CA VAL A 8 -3.28 35.70 8.94
C VAL A 8 -3.83 34.34 8.52
N GLN A 9 -5.14 34.17 8.58
CA GLN A 9 -5.80 32.91 8.22
C GLN A 9 -5.76 32.67 6.70
N TRP A 10 -5.41 31.45 6.27
CA TRP A 10 -5.23 31.09 4.86
C TRP A 10 -6.42 31.47 3.97
N HIS A 11 -7.66 31.30 4.47
CA HIS A 11 -8.88 31.51 3.69
C HIS A 11 -9.08 32.97 3.28
N ILE A 12 -8.52 33.93 4.05
CA ILE A 12 -8.54 35.36 3.72
C ILE A 12 -7.62 35.60 2.52
N ILE A 13 -6.41 35.02 2.56
CA ILE A 13 -5.42 35.16 1.50
C ILE A 13 -5.91 34.51 0.21
N TYR A 14 -6.52 33.33 0.29
CA TYR A 14 -6.98 32.59 -0.88
C TYR A 14 -8.17 33.28 -1.54
N LYS A 15 -9.11 33.83 -0.74
CA LYS A 15 -10.20 34.65 -1.28
C LYS A 15 -9.68 35.87 -2.02
N ARG A 16 -8.68 36.58 -1.45
CA ARG A 16 -8.03 37.74 -2.09
C ARG A 16 -7.36 37.35 -3.41
N LEU A 17 -6.62 36.23 -3.44
CA LEU A 17 -6.01 35.73 -4.68
C LEU A 17 -7.07 35.38 -5.73
N ALA A 18 -8.17 34.74 -5.31
CA ALA A 18 -9.26 34.41 -6.21
C ALA A 18 -9.88 35.69 -6.82
N THR A 19 -10.06 36.76 -6.04
CA THR A 19 -10.50 38.07 -6.55
C THR A 19 -9.52 38.65 -7.57
N LEU A 20 -8.21 38.65 -7.28
CA LEU A 20 -7.20 39.13 -8.23
C LEU A 20 -7.22 38.36 -9.55
N LEU A 21 -7.37 37.03 -9.50
CA LEU A 21 -7.50 36.21 -10.71
C LEU A 21 -8.80 36.48 -11.47
N PHE A 22 -9.90 36.77 -10.78
CA PHE A 22 -11.16 37.15 -11.40
C PHE A 22 -11.06 38.50 -12.12
N ASP A 23 -10.48 39.50 -11.46
CA ASP A 23 -10.24 40.82 -12.06
C ASP A 23 -9.30 40.72 -13.26
N PHE A 24 -8.25 39.90 -13.15
CA PHE A 24 -7.35 39.59 -14.26
C PHE A 24 -8.08 38.95 -15.44
N ALA A 25 -9.00 38.02 -15.17
CA ALA A 25 -9.79 37.35 -16.20
C ALA A 25 -10.79 38.29 -16.89
N ASN A 26 -11.36 39.25 -16.17
CA ASN A 26 -12.25 40.28 -16.73
C ASN A 26 -11.48 41.27 -17.61
N ALA A 27 -10.24 41.61 -17.24
CA ALA A 27 -9.37 42.45 -18.04
C ALA A 27 -8.88 41.76 -19.33
N ASN A 28 -8.84 40.42 -19.37
CA ASN A 28 -8.26 39.62 -20.47
C ASN A 28 -9.26 38.59 -21.03
N SER A 29 -10.28 39.06 -21.75
CA SER A 29 -11.43 38.25 -22.17
C SER A 29 -11.13 37.14 -23.19
N GLN A 30 -10.06 37.24 -23.98
CA GLN A 30 -9.60 36.18 -24.90
C GLN A 30 -8.20 35.69 -24.49
N GLY A 31 -8.06 34.37 -24.34
CA GLY A 31 -6.76 33.76 -24.05
C GLY A 31 -6.21 34.04 -22.66
N VAL A 32 -7.07 34.28 -21.65
CA VAL A 32 -6.70 34.62 -20.26
C VAL A 32 -5.55 33.77 -19.72
N GLY A 33 -5.61 32.45 -19.91
CA GLY A 33 -4.60 31.53 -19.39
C GLY A 33 -3.22 31.70 -20.07
N PHE A 34 -3.19 32.06 -21.35
CA PHE A 34 -1.94 32.35 -22.08
C PHE A 34 -1.31 33.66 -21.59
N GLU A 35 -2.11 34.71 -21.39
CA GLU A 35 -1.59 35.97 -20.84
C GLU A 35 -1.14 35.81 -19.38
N LEU A 36 -1.87 35.02 -18.57
CA LEU A 36 -1.43 34.65 -17.22
C LEU A 36 -0.10 33.91 -17.25
N PHE A 37 0.05 32.93 -18.14
CA PHE A 37 1.31 32.20 -18.34
C PHE A 37 2.46 33.14 -18.68
N LYS A 38 2.26 34.05 -19.63
CA LYS A 38 3.28 35.01 -20.07
C LYS A 38 3.72 35.96 -18.96
N ILE A 39 2.77 36.51 -18.18
CA ILE A 39 3.08 37.45 -17.11
C ILE A 39 3.82 36.75 -15.97
N LEU A 40 3.34 35.59 -15.53
CA LEU A 40 3.96 34.83 -14.46
C LEU A 40 5.36 34.33 -14.84
N THR A 41 5.54 33.75 -16.04
CA THR A 41 6.84 33.19 -16.49
C THR A 41 7.87 34.24 -16.90
N LYS A 42 7.47 35.51 -17.08
CA LYS A 42 8.41 36.63 -17.25
C LYS A 42 9.22 36.88 -15.96
N ASN A 43 8.66 36.56 -14.80
CA ASN A 43 9.36 36.68 -13.53
C ASN A 43 10.33 35.49 -13.32
N ALA A 44 11.63 35.78 -13.15
CA ALA A 44 12.65 34.74 -12.97
C ALA A 44 12.47 33.96 -11.65
N ARG A 45 12.14 34.65 -10.55
CA ARG A 45 11.91 34.04 -9.24
C ARG A 45 10.67 33.17 -9.23
N PHE A 46 9.63 33.54 -9.97
CA PHE A 46 8.45 32.67 -10.14
C PHE A 46 8.81 31.34 -10.81
N LYS A 47 9.63 31.36 -11.87
CA LYS A 47 10.09 30.14 -12.56
C LYS A 47 11.00 29.28 -11.68
N GLU A 48 11.90 29.90 -10.94
CA GLU A 48 12.78 29.21 -9.99
C GLU A 48 11.98 28.49 -8.90
N LEU A 49 10.97 29.17 -8.35
CA LEU A 49 10.07 28.61 -7.35
C LEU A 49 9.08 27.59 -7.91
N ASN A 50 8.90 27.49 -9.24
CA ASN A 50 7.92 26.62 -9.90
C ASN A 50 8.55 25.88 -11.11
N PRO A 51 9.51 24.98 -10.87
CA PRO A 51 10.19 24.21 -11.93
C PRO A 51 9.23 23.35 -12.77
N TRP A 52 8.08 22.93 -12.19
CA TRP A 52 7.05 22.15 -12.89
C TRP A 52 6.49 22.83 -14.15
N ILE A 53 6.62 24.16 -14.25
CA ILE A 53 6.18 24.94 -15.43
C ILE A 53 6.93 24.51 -16.69
N SER A 54 8.12 23.90 -16.57
CA SER A 54 8.85 23.32 -17.72
C SER A 54 7.95 22.40 -18.58
N ASN A 55 6.98 21.73 -17.96
CA ASN A 55 6.04 20.83 -18.61
C ASN A 55 4.99 21.54 -19.47
N LEU A 56 4.80 22.85 -19.30
CA LEU A 56 3.81 23.66 -20.03
C LEU A 56 4.39 24.36 -21.27
N TYR A 57 5.71 24.31 -21.50
CA TYR A 57 6.34 25.07 -22.59
C TYR A 57 6.06 24.52 -24.00
N SER A 58 5.44 23.36 -24.15
CA SER A 58 4.96 22.90 -25.47
C SER A 58 3.84 23.80 -25.96
N GLU A 59 3.82 24.15 -27.25
CA GLU A 59 2.83 25.08 -27.81
C GLU A 59 1.38 24.73 -27.50
N SER A 60 1.06 23.44 -27.37
CA SER A 60 -0.27 22.95 -27.03
C SER A 60 -0.74 23.26 -25.59
N PHE A 61 0.16 23.70 -24.71
CA PHE A 61 -0.08 23.82 -23.26
C PHE A 61 0.45 25.12 -22.63
N LYS A 62 0.91 26.11 -23.41
CA LYS A 62 1.43 27.40 -22.91
C LYS A 62 0.34 28.27 -22.28
N SER A 63 -0.28 27.85 -21.20
CA SER A 63 -1.42 28.50 -20.57
C SER A 63 -1.61 27.98 -19.14
N PHE A 64 -2.10 28.83 -18.25
CA PHE A 64 -2.52 28.46 -16.89
C PHE A 64 -4.04 28.48 -16.74
N ASP A 65 -4.55 27.55 -15.93
CA ASP A 65 -5.89 27.63 -15.36
C ASP A 65 -5.87 27.91 -13.84
N PRO A 66 -6.98 28.37 -13.24
CA PRO A 66 -7.04 28.71 -11.82
C PRO A 66 -6.74 27.52 -10.90
N ILE A 67 -7.12 26.30 -11.28
CA ILE A 67 -6.83 25.11 -10.47
C ILE A 67 -5.32 24.91 -10.38
N GLN A 68 -4.57 25.05 -11.48
CA GLN A 68 -3.11 24.98 -11.48
C GLN A 68 -2.49 26.05 -10.58
N VAL A 69 -3.03 27.28 -10.58
CA VAL A 69 -2.52 28.37 -9.73
C VAL A 69 -2.65 28.01 -8.26
N PHE A 70 -3.83 27.59 -7.80
CA PHE A 70 -4.03 27.21 -6.40
C PHE A 70 -3.26 25.93 -6.02
N ALA A 71 -3.28 24.91 -6.89
CA ALA A 71 -2.53 23.68 -6.67
C ALA A 71 -1.01 23.92 -6.61
N SER A 72 -0.50 24.98 -7.25
CA SER A 72 0.93 25.32 -7.21
C SER A 72 1.44 25.65 -5.82
N PHE A 73 0.60 25.98 -4.83
CA PHE A 73 1.05 26.21 -3.46
C PHE A 73 0.31 25.35 -2.42
N ASN A 74 -0.73 24.61 -2.80
CA ASN A 74 -1.54 23.77 -1.90
C ASN A 74 -1.20 22.28 -1.89
N GLY A 75 0.03 21.90 -2.25
CA GLY A 75 0.46 20.50 -2.18
C GLY A 75 0.52 19.96 -0.75
N SER A 76 0.10 18.71 -0.55
CA SER A 76 0.09 18.03 0.77
C SER A 76 1.49 17.78 1.32
N ARG A 77 2.48 17.58 0.44
CA ARG A 77 3.89 17.37 0.80
C ARG A 77 4.72 18.66 0.77
N MET A 78 4.09 19.80 0.50
CA MET A 78 4.78 21.09 0.44
C MET A 78 5.01 21.66 1.85
N LYS A 79 6.20 22.19 2.09
CA LYS A 79 6.50 22.92 3.33
C LYS A 79 5.79 24.28 3.35
N ASP A 80 5.35 24.71 4.52
CA ASP A 80 4.69 26.00 4.71
C ASP A 80 5.57 27.18 4.27
N GLU A 81 6.89 27.07 4.44
CA GLU A 81 7.88 28.05 3.94
C GLU A 81 7.82 28.20 2.41
N THR A 82 7.80 27.08 1.68
CA THR A 82 7.68 27.07 0.22
C THR A 82 6.31 27.60 -0.22
N ARG A 83 5.25 27.21 0.48
CA ARG A 83 3.88 27.68 0.23
C ARG A 83 3.80 29.20 0.39
N LEU A 84 4.37 29.75 1.47
CA LEU A 84 4.44 31.19 1.73
C LEU A 84 5.22 31.93 0.63
N GLN A 85 6.38 31.40 0.21
CA GLN A 85 7.17 31.98 -0.88
C GLN A 85 6.39 32.02 -2.20
N ARG A 86 5.66 30.95 -2.54
CA ARG A 86 4.84 30.86 -3.76
C ARG A 86 3.63 31.80 -3.72
N ILE A 87 2.98 31.94 -2.57
CA ILE A 87 1.90 32.91 -2.38
C ILE A 87 2.45 34.33 -2.56
N ASN A 88 3.53 34.69 -1.86
CA ASN A 88 4.11 36.03 -1.95
C ASN A 88 4.54 36.40 -3.38
N ILE A 89 5.16 35.48 -4.13
CA ILE A 89 5.54 35.75 -5.51
C ILE A 89 4.32 35.92 -6.43
N LEU A 90 3.24 35.16 -6.24
CA LEU A 90 1.99 35.33 -7.01
C LEU A 90 1.39 36.71 -6.79
N PHE A 91 1.25 37.14 -5.54
CA PHE A 91 0.74 38.46 -5.20
C PHE A 91 1.64 39.58 -5.73
N SER A 92 2.96 39.45 -5.62
CA SER A 92 3.89 40.45 -6.15
C SER A 92 3.81 40.67 -7.67
N ILE A 93 3.20 39.73 -8.40
CA ILE A 93 3.01 39.79 -9.85
C ILE A 93 1.59 40.25 -10.21
N LEU A 94 0.58 39.78 -9.48
CA LEU A 94 -0.84 39.99 -9.81
C LEU A 94 -1.44 41.23 -9.14
N GLU A 95 -0.89 41.67 -8.01
CA GLU A 95 -1.36 42.84 -7.27
C GLU A 95 -0.52 44.08 -7.60
N ASP A 96 -1.12 45.27 -7.52
CA ASP A 96 -0.39 46.52 -7.75
C ASP A 96 0.73 46.69 -6.71
N LYS A 97 1.90 47.11 -7.17
CA LYS A 97 3.13 47.19 -6.36
C LYS A 97 3.04 48.19 -5.21
N THR A 98 2.12 49.15 -5.28
CA THR A 98 1.88 50.10 -4.19
C THR A 98 1.09 49.49 -3.03
N ASP A 99 0.34 48.41 -3.29
CA ASP A 99 -0.68 47.88 -2.38
C ASP A 99 -0.27 46.53 -1.76
N PHE A 100 0.73 45.86 -2.33
CA PHE A 100 1.21 44.57 -1.83
C PHE A 100 2.27 44.72 -0.72
N GLN A 101 2.01 44.06 0.41
CA GLN A 101 3.00 43.78 1.46
C GLN A 101 3.20 42.27 1.57
N GLU A 102 4.46 41.82 1.63
CA GLU A 102 4.77 40.40 1.79
C GLU A 102 4.18 39.85 3.10
N PHE A 103 3.50 38.72 3.00
CA PHE A 103 3.00 37.98 4.15
C PHE A 103 4.19 37.33 4.88
N LYS A 104 4.27 37.53 6.20
CA LYS A 104 5.33 36.95 7.04
C LYS A 104 4.96 35.59 7.62
N ASN A 105 3.70 35.41 7.99
CA ASN A 105 3.16 34.14 8.47
C ASN A 105 1.70 33.96 8.06
N ILE A 106 1.31 32.72 7.74
CA ILE A 106 -0.06 32.34 7.37
C ILE A 106 -0.41 31.07 8.15
N ASP A 107 -1.55 31.09 8.83
CA ASP A 107 -2.09 29.90 9.49
C ASP A 107 -2.85 29.04 8.47
N PHE A 108 -2.33 27.84 8.17
CA PHE A 108 -2.91 26.87 7.23
C PHE A 108 -3.79 25.82 7.90
N LYS A 109 -4.14 25.99 9.18
CA LYS A 109 -5.00 25.05 9.90
C LYS A 109 -6.35 24.86 9.18
N GLY A 110 -6.75 23.60 9.01
CA GLY A 110 -7.99 23.24 8.31
C GLY A 110 -7.99 23.53 6.81
N CYS A 111 -6.85 23.86 6.20
CA CYS A 111 -6.74 24.01 4.75
C CYS A 111 -6.58 22.63 4.09
N PRO A 112 -7.50 22.20 3.21
CA PRO A 112 -7.33 20.97 2.45
C PRO A 112 -6.12 21.08 1.53
N ALA A 113 -5.29 20.04 1.51
CA ALA A 113 -4.10 19.97 0.67
C ALA A 113 -4.09 18.62 -0.08
N PRO A 114 -4.39 18.58 -1.38
CA PRO A 114 -4.28 17.38 -2.20
C PRO A 114 -2.83 17.09 -2.62
N LEU A 115 -2.59 15.91 -3.17
CA LEU A 115 -1.39 15.64 -3.96
C LEU A 115 -1.45 16.48 -5.25
N SER A 116 -0.61 17.51 -5.34
CA SER A 116 -0.71 18.53 -6.39
C SER A 116 -0.24 18.07 -7.77
N ILE A 117 0.50 16.96 -7.88
CA ILE A 117 1.15 16.48 -9.11
C ILE A 117 0.18 16.43 -10.30
N LYS A 118 -0.99 15.79 -10.10
CA LYS A 118 -2.02 15.67 -11.13
C LYS A 118 -2.67 17.03 -11.42
N LEU A 119 -2.87 17.85 -10.40
CA LEU A 119 -3.54 19.14 -10.50
C LEU A 119 -2.72 20.22 -11.22
N ILE A 120 -1.39 20.19 -11.11
CA ILE A 120 -0.47 21.12 -11.79
C ILE A 120 -0.06 20.63 -13.19
N SER A 121 -0.51 19.45 -13.60
CA SER A 121 -0.12 18.88 -14.89
C SER A 121 -0.72 19.63 -16.08
N PRO A 122 -0.12 19.50 -17.29
CA PRO A 122 -0.61 20.18 -18.48
C PRO A 122 -2.05 19.80 -18.83
N ARG A 123 -2.88 20.79 -19.19
CA ARG A 123 -4.26 20.60 -19.66
C ARG A 123 -4.47 21.21 -21.04
N THR A 124 -5.38 20.63 -21.82
CA THR A 124 -5.67 21.16 -23.16
C THR A 124 -6.30 22.55 -23.09
N HIS A 125 -6.17 23.34 -24.15
CA HIS A 125 -6.80 24.67 -24.21
C HIS A 125 -8.33 24.63 -24.06
N LYS A 126 -8.97 23.51 -24.43
CA LYS A 126 -10.41 23.30 -24.23
C LYS A 126 -10.72 23.20 -22.73
N ASP A 127 -10.05 22.30 -22.02
CA ASP A 127 -10.28 22.07 -20.59
C ASP A 127 -10.00 23.35 -19.79
N GLN A 128 -8.90 24.04 -20.09
CA GLN A 128 -8.56 25.30 -19.43
C GLN A 128 -9.65 26.36 -19.63
N ARG A 129 -10.26 26.44 -20.82
CA ARG A 129 -11.37 27.37 -21.09
C ARG A 129 -12.59 27.04 -20.23
N GLU A 130 -12.97 25.76 -20.16
CA GLU A 130 -14.09 25.31 -19.33
C GLU A 130 -13.86 25.60 -17.85
N ILE A 131 -12.63 25.41 -17.34
CA ILE A 131 -12.26 25.75 -15.97
C ILE A 131 -12.36 27.26 -15.71
N TRP A 132 -11.88 28.11 -16.62
CA TRP A 132 -12.00 29.56 -16.50
C TRP A 132 -13.47 30.04 -16.56
N GLU A 133 -14.32 29.39 -17.36
CA GLU A 133 -15.76 29.65 -17.39
C GLU A 133 -16.44 29.28 -16.07
N LEU A 134 -16.11 28.11 -15.50
CA LEU A 134 -16.57 27.71 -14.18
C LEU A 134 -16.14 28.74 -13.12
N PHE A 135 -14.86 29.11 -13.11
CA PHE A 135 -14.29 30.05 -12.15
C PHE A 135 -14.99 31.42 -12.18
N ARG A 136 -15.22 32.01 -13.36
CA ARG A 136 -15.97 33.26 -13.50
C ARG A 136 -17.42 33.12 -13.02
N GLY A 137 -18.08 32.02 -13.39
CA GLY A 137 -19.47 31.76 -13.01
C GLY A 137 -19.69 31.72 -11.49
N ILE A 138 -18.68 31.32 -10.72
CA ILE A 138 -18.73 31.29 -9.25
C ILE A 138 -18.72 32.69 -8.65
N PHE A 139 -17.95 33.62 -9.24
CA PHE A 139 -17.88 35.03 -8.81
C PHE A 139 -19.11 35.84 -9.24
N GLU A 140 -19.62 35.61 -10.45
CA GLU A 140 -20.70 36.40 -11.03
C GLU A 140 -22.08 36.07 -10.43
N ASN A 141 -22.36 34.79 -10.13
CA ASN A 141 -23.73 34.38 -9.80
C ASN A 141 -24.05 34.36 -8.31
N SER A 142 -23.09 34.46 -7.39
CA SER A 142 -23.26 34.44 -5.91
C SER A 142 -24.16 33.33 -5.34
N SER A 143 -24.62 32.41 -6.17
CA SER A 143 -25.63 31.41 -5.90
C SER A 143 -24.98 30.05 -6.01
N LYS A 144 -25.25 29.21 -5.01
CA LYS A 144 -24.67 27.88 -4.74
C LYS A 144 -24.91 26.84 -5.86
N SER A 145 -25.25 27.23 -7.08
CA SER A 145 -25.68 26.35 -8.16
C SER A 145 -24.55 26.11 -9.16
N LEU A 146 -23.67 25.15 -8.86
CA LEU A 146 -22.89 24.48 -9.91
C LEU A 146 -23.87 23.97 -10.98
N ARG A 147 -23.48 23.97 -12.26
CA ARG A 147 -24.32 23.37 -13.32
C ARG A 147 -24.50 21.88 -13.03
N ALA A 148 -25.66 21.30 -13.33
CA ALA A 148 -25.89 19.86 -13.14
C ALA A 148 -24.84 18.98 -13.85
N SER A 149 -24.28 19.45 -14.97
CA SER A 149 -23.24 18.74 -15.71
C SER A 149 -21.85 18.79 -15.05
N THR A 150 -21.59 19.69 -14.11
CA THR A 150 -20.22 20.02 -13.64
C THR A 150 -19.45 18.78 -13.18
N PHE A 151 -20.06 17.88 -12.40
CA PHE A 151 -19.38 16.66 -11.93
C PHE A 151 -19.05 15.68 -13.06
N ASN A 152 -19.84 15.68 -14.15
CA ASN A 152 -19.53 14.91 -15.33
C ASN A 152 -18.48 15.61 -16.21
N ASP A 153 -18.51 16.94 -16.28
CA ASP A 153 -17.54 17.73 -17.05
C ASP A 153 -16.12 17.56 -16.50
N VAL A 154 -15.98 17.53 -15.17
CA VAL A 154 -14.70 17.29 -14.47
C VAL A 154 -14.01 16.00 -14.90
N LYS A 155 -14.76 14.95 -15.26
CA LYS A 155 -14.18 13.67 -15.71
C LYS A 155 -13.32 13.83 -16.99
N ASN A 156 -13.50 14.94 -17.72
CA ASN A 156 -12.70 15.24 -18.90
C ASN A 156 -11.43 16.05 -18.58
N TRP A 157 -11.36 16.73 -17.43
CA TRP A 157 -10.26 17.63 -17.09
C TRP A 157 -9.08 16.86 -16.48
N TYR A 158 -7.90 16.91 -17.11
CA TYR A 158 -6.77 16.11 -16.63
C TYR A 158 -6.38 16.41 -15.19
N GLY A 159 -6.32 15.34 -14.41
CA GLY A 159 -5.87 15.38 -13.03
C GLY A 159 -6.82 16.09 -12.07
N VAL A 160 -8.06 16.34 -12.48
CA VAL A 160 -9.13 16.89 -11.64
C VAL A 160 -10.20 15.82 -11.49
N ASP A 161 -10.53 15.46 -10.25
CA ASP A 161 -11.70 14.67 -9.91
C ASP A 161 -12.69 15.50 -9.07
N VAL A 162 -13.84 14.92 -8.72
CA VAL A 162 -14.87 15.60 -7.92
C VAL A 162 -14.30 16.07 -6.57
N VAL A 163 -13.42 15.27 -5.96
CA VAL A 163 -12.76 15.62 -4.70
C VAL A 163 -11.89 16.87 -4.88
N SER A 164 -11.01 16.87 -5.88
CA SER A 164 -10.13 18.00 -6.16
C SER A 164 -10.89 19.24 -6.60
N LEU A 165 -12.00 19.07 -7.33
CA LEU A 165 -12.89 20.18 -7.67
C LEU A 165 -13.47 20.81 -6.40
N THR A 166 -14.05 20.02 -5.50
CA THR A 166 -14.66 20.57 -4.27
C THR A 166 -13.63 21.20 -3.34
N GLN A 167 -12.39 20.69 -3.30
CA GLN A 167 -11.27 21.37 -2.64
C GLN A 167 -10.95 22.71 -3.29
N PHE A 168 -10.89 22.79 -4.62
CA PHE A 168 -10.71 24.04 -5.34
C PHE A 168 -11.84 25.04 -5.06
N LEU A 169 -13.09 24.60 -5.08
CA LEU A 169 -14.26 25.41 -4.71
C LEU A 169 -14.17 25.92 -3.27
N PHE A 170 -13.66 25.10 -2.35
CA PHE A 170 -13.43 25.48 -0.97
C PHE A 170 -12.31 26.52 -0.83
N TRP A 171 -11.23 26.41 -1.61
CA TRP A 171 -10.14 27.40 -1.59
C TRP A 171 -10.60 28.78 -2.03
N ILE A 172 -11.45 28.85 -3.06
CA ILE A 172 -11.97 30.12 -3.58
C ILE A 172 -13.09 30.71 -2.72
N ASP A 173 -13.89 29.87 -2.06
CA ASP A 173 -15.01 30.32 -1.23
C ASP A 173 -15.42 29.32 -0.13
N SER A 174 -14.60 29.25 0.91
CA SER A 174 -14.80 28.36 2.06
C SER A 174 -16.05 28.62 2.90
N ASP A 175 -16.78 29.71 2.66
CA ASP A 175 -18.09 29.97 3.29
C ASP A 175 -19.25 29.26 2.56
N SER A 176 -19.08 28.98 1.27
CA SER A 176 -20.16 28.48 0.40
C SER A 176 -20.01 27.01 0.02
N TYR A 177 -18.79 26.49 0.00
CA TYR A 177 -18.48 25.14 -0.45
C TYR A 177 -17.88 24.30 0.67
N LEU A 178 -18.00 22.98 0.57
CA LEU A 178 -17.46 22.01 1.52
C LEU A 178 -16.50 21.07 0.76
N PRO A 179 -15.24 20.92 1.18
CA PRO A 179 -14.33 20.03 0.48
C PRO A 179 -14.74 18.59 0.75
N LEU A 180 -14.81 17.77 -0.29
CA LEU A 180 -15.08 16.32 -0.15
C LEU A 180 -13.77 15.52 -0.09
N ASP A 181 -12.75 16.07 0.55
CA ASP A 181 -11.50 15.35 0.77
C ASP A 181 -11.67 14.20 1.76
N LYS A 182 -10.72 13.26 1.76
CA LYS A 182 -10.79 12.02 2.55
C LYS A 182 -11.11 12.28 4.03
N ASN A 183 -10.47 13.26 4.65
CA ASN A 183 -10.68 13.55 6.07
C ASN A 183 -12.11 14.06 6.30
N THR A 184 -12.55 15.02 5.48
CA THR A 184 -13.89 15.61 5.57
C THR A 184 -14.99 14.58 5.30
N VAL A 185 -14.87 13.76 4.25
CA VAL A 185 -15.84 12.69 3.93
C VAL A 185 -15.92 11.66 5.06
N GLN A 186 -14.78 11.21 5.58
CA GLN A 186 -14.78 10.28 6.72
C GLN A 186 -15.42 10.90 7.96
N PHE A 187 -15.21 12.19 8.19
CA PHE A 187 -15.83 12.92 9.30
C PHE A 187 -17.35 13.00 9.14
N LEU A 188 -17.85 13.35 7.95
CA LEU A 188 -19.28 13.41 7.65
C LEU A 188 -19.96 12.04 7.72
N LYS A 189 -19.30 10.98 7.20
CA LYS A 189 -19.77 9.60 7.31
C LYS A 189 -19.90 9.15 8.75
N LYS A 190 -18.90 9.43 9.59
CA LYS A 190 -18.93 9.09 11.02
C LYS A 190 -20.12 9.76 11.70
N LEU A 191 -20.32 11.05 11.45
CA LEU A 191 -21.46 11.80 11.98
C LEU A 191 -22.78 11.51 11.25
N ASN A 192 -22.90 10.42 10.48
CA ASN A 192 -24.10 9.99 9.74
C ASN A 192 -24.76 11.12 8.93
N LYS A 193 -23.95 12.01 8.34
CA LYS A 193 -24.46 13.09 7.48
C LYS A 193 -24.53 12.67 6.01
N ILE A 194 -23.66 11.75 5.60
CA ILE A 194 -23.63 11.14 4.27
C ILE A 194 -23.32 9.65 4.42
N ASP A 195 -23.91 8.80 3.58
CA ASP A 195 -23.57 7.37 3.52
C ASP A 195 -22.42 7.09 2.53
N SER A 196 -22.41 7.83 1.43
CA SER A 196 -21.43 7.76 0.35
C SER A 196 -20.97 9.16 -0.08
N LEU A 197 -19.94 9.22 -0.93
CA LEU A 197 -19.59 10.46 -1.60
C LEU A 197 -20.78 10.92 -2.47
N PRO A 198 -21.12 12.21 -2.52
CA PRO A 198 -22.10 12.74 -3.47
C PRO A 198 -21.76 12.36 -4.91
N ASP A 199 -22.70 11.70 -5.60
CA ASP A 199 -22.51 11.20 -6.96
C ASP A 199 -22.77 12.26 -8.03
N ASN A 200 -23.51 13.31 -7.67
CA ASN A 200 -23.91 14.39 -8.56
C ASN A 200 -23.97 15.75 -7.84
N VAL A 201 -24.16 16.80 -8.63
CA VAL A 201 -24.21 18.19 -8.14
C VAL A 201 -25.43 18.45 -7.25
N GLU A 202 -26.53 17.76 -7.47
CA GLU A 202 -27.76 17.93 -6.66
C GLU A 202 -27.52 17.44 -5.22
N GLU A 203 -27.00 16.23 -5.05
CA GLU A 203 -26.61 15.68 -3.74
C GLU A 203 -25.56 16.56 -3.04
N TYR A 204 -24.59 17.09 -3.78
CA TYR A 204 -23.60 18.00 -3.21
C TYR A 204 -24.23 19.34 -2.79
N ASN A 205 -25.14 19.89 -3.60
CA ASN A 205 -25.86 21.12 -3.28
C ASN A 205 -26.75 20.94 -2.04
N ASP A 206 -27.43 19.81 -1.90
CA ASP A 206 -28.22 19.48 -0.71
C ASP A 206 -27.37 19.49 0.56
N LEU A 207 -26.13 19.00 0.46
CA LEU A 207 -25.17 19.01 1.57
C LEU A 207 -24.73 20.43 1.95
N ILE A 208 -24.52 21.33 0.98
CA ILE A 208 -24.00 22.69 1.25
C ILE A 208 -25.09 23.77 1.38
N VAL A 209 -26.34 23.50 0.99
CA VAL A 209 -27.47 24.43 1.09
C VAL A 209 -27.68 24.90 2.53
N GLN A 210 -27.44 24.02 3.49
CA GLN A 210 -27.55 24.27 4.94
C GLN A 210 -26.36 25.08 5.52
N GLY A 211 -25.36 25.40 4.70
CA GLY A 211 -24.13 26.08 5.08
C GLY A 211 -24.32 27.52 5.55
N LYS A 212 -23.80 27.83 6.75
CA LYS A 212 -23.60 29.21 7.27
C LYS A 212 -22.12 29.61 7.16
N PRO A 213 -21.79 30.91 7.07
CA PRO A 213 -20.41 31.36 7.05
C PRO A 213 -19.56 30.75 8.18
N GLY A 214 -18.40 30.22 7.85
CA GLY A 214 -17.48 29.56 8.78
C GLY A 214 -17.79 28.11 9.14
N LEU A 215 -19.00 27.60 8.85
CA LEU A 215 -19.36 26.22 9.21
C LEU A 215 -18.44 25.19 8.54
N PHE A 216 -18.22 25.32 7.23
CA PHE A 216 -17.43 24.33 6.49
C PHE A 216 -15.95 24.39 6.89
N ARG A 217 -15.43 25.58 7.26
CA ARG A 217 -14.10 25.71 7.87
C ARG A 217 -14.00 24.95 9.19
N GLU A 218 -14.98 25.11 10.08
CA GLU A 218 -15.04 24.40 11.36
C GLU A 218 -15.12 22.88 11.16
N ILE A 219 -15.95 22.41 10.23
CA ILE A 219 -16.05 20.98 9.88
C ILE A 219 -14.70 20.43 9.39
N THR A 220 -14.06 21.12 8.45
CA THR A 220 -12.77 20.67 7.89
C THR A 220 -11.66 20.74 8.94
N GLU A 221 -11.61 21.76 9.78
CA GLU A 221 -10.65 21.86 10.88
C GLU A 221 -10.77 20.66 11.84
N LEU A 222 -11.99 20.33 12.29
CA LEU A 222 -12.25 19.18 13.15
C LEU A 222 -11.92 17.85 12.47
N ALA A 223 -12.21 17.74 11.17
CA ALA A 223 -11.89 16.55 10.38
C ALA A 223 -10.37 16.29 10.32
N TYR A 224 -9.56 17.34 10.14
CA TYR A 224 -8.10 17.24 10.08
C TYR A 224 -7.46 17.03 11.45
N GLU A 225 -8.03 17.58 12.51
CA GLU A 225 -7.54 17.36 13.87
C GLU A 225 -7.84 15.94 14.41
N ARG A 226 -8.66 15.15 13.71
CA ARG A 226 -9.09 13.79 14.10
C ARG A 226 -9.68 13.72 15.52
N LYS A 227 -10.18 14.83 16.06
CA LYS A 227 -10.62 15.00 17.47
C LYS A 227 -11.99 14.39 17.79
N LEU A 228 -12.42 13.33 17.11
CA LEU A 228 -13.74 12.73 17.32
C LEU A 228 -13.94 12.17 18.74
N GLU A 229 -12.88 11.68 19.38
CA GLU A 229 -12.94 11.12 20.74
C GLU A 229 -13.24 12.16 21.84
N ARG A 230 -13.19 13.47 21.53
CA ARG A 230 -13.42 14.57 22.48
C ARG A 230 -14.19 15.75 21.88
N ILE A 231 -15.08 15.52 20.90
CA ILE A 231 -15.97 16.61 20.45
C ILE A 231 -17.00 16.85 21.56
N HIS A 232 -16.74 17.85 22.39
CA HIS A 232 -17.82 18.44 23.18
C HIS A 232 -18.68 19.26 22.23
N PHE A 233 -19.74 18.66 21.69
CA PHE A 233 -20.66 19.34 20.75
C PHE A 233 -21.22 20.66 21.31
N SER A 234 -21.29 20.81 22.64
CA SER A 234 -21.67 22.04 23.34
C SER A 234 -20.67 23.19 23.19
N THR A 235 -19.41 22.92 22.83
CA THR A 235 -18.37 23.94 22.61
C THR A 235 -18.25 24.40 21.16
N ASN A 236 -18.94 23.73 20.22
CA ASN A 236 -18.91 24.03 18.79
C ASN A 236 -19.93 25.11 18.43
N SER A 237 -19.80 25.70 17.23
CA SER A 237 -20.71 26.77 16.81
C SER A 237 -22.16 26.31 16.72
N LYS A 238 -23.09 27.25 16.88
CA LYS A 238 -24.53 26.99 16.68
C LYS A 238 -24.81 26.47 15.26
N ALA A 239 -24.05 26.95 14.27
CA ALA A 239 -24.17 26.47 12.89
C ALA A 239 -23.77 24.99 12.75
N PHE A 240 -22.69 24.59 13.44
CA PHE A 240 -22.26 23.19 13.49
C PHE A 240 -23.30 22.32 14.16
N GLN A 241 -23.82 22.75 15.31
CA GLN A 241 -24.87 22.02 16.01
C GLN A 241 -26.11 21.85 15.12
N GLU A 242 -26.56 22.92 14.47
CA GLU A 242 -27.70 22.91 13.56
C GLU A 242 -27.51 21.96 12.37
N PHE A 243 -26.31 21.92 11.81
CA PHE A 243 -25.98 21.05 10.68
C PHE A 243 -26.08 19.55 11.03
N PHE A 244 -25.92 19.18 12.30
CA PHE A 244 -25.98 17.80 12.80
C PHE A 244 -27.19 17.50 13.72
N ILE A 245 -28.23 18.35 13.78
CA ILE A 245 -29.38 18.23 14.72
C ILE A 245 -30.04 16.85 14.75
N GLU A 246 -30.15 16.15 13.61
CA GLU A 246 -30.80 14.83 13.56
C GLU A 246 -29.97 13.73 14.25
N ASN A 247 -28.65 13.91 14.32
CA ASN A 247 -27.70 12.94 14.89
C ASN A 247 -27.39 13.21 16.37
N PHE A 248 -27.88 14.32 16.92
CA PHE A 248 -27.70 14.73 18.33
C PHE A 248 -28.36 13.79 19.36
N LYS A 249 -29.24 12.88 18.93
CA LYS A 249 -29.85 11.88 19.82
C LYS A 249 -28.92 10.69 20.14
N TYR A 250 -27.76 10.60 19.48
CA TYR A 250 -26.75 9.57 19.74
C TYR A 250 -25.53 10.18 20.42
N GLU A 251 -25.67 10.57 21.70
CA GLU A 251 -24.53 10.78 22.58
C GLU A 251 -24.02 9.43 23.10
N ASN A 252 -22.85 9.01 22.62
CA ASN A 252 -21.70 8.51 23.38
C ASN A 252 -20.81 7.63 22.48
N SER A 253 -19.55 8.05 22.33
CA SER A 253 -18.44 7.34 21.68
C SER A 253 -18.75 6.74 20.30
N GLN A 254 -18.73 7.55 19.24
CA GLN A 254 -18.49 7.00 17.91
C GLN A 254 -17.01 6.65 17.80
N ASP A 255 -16.69 5.43 18.23
CA ASP A 255 -15.40 4.81 17.98
C ASP A 255 -15.11 4.84 16.47
N LEU A 256 -13.92 5.33 16.13
CA LEU A 256 -13.46 5.46 14.74
C LEU A 256 -13.75 4.17 13.96
N GLN A 257 -14.43 4.27 12.81
CA GLN A 257 -14.55 3.15 11.86
C GLN A 257 -13.14 2.70 11.45
N SER A 258 -12.61 1.69 12.14
CA SER A 258 -11.28 1.13 11.92
C SER A 258 -11.46 -0.34 11.61
N PHE A 259 -11.05 -0.75 10.41
CA PHE A 259 -11.12 -2.15 10.02
C PHE A 259 -10.26 -3.01 10.94
N LYS A 260 -10.86 -4.06 11.52
CA LYS A 260 -10.16 -5.07 12.32
C LYS A 260 -10.71 -6.45 12.01
N PHE A 261 -9.82 -7.39 11.71
CA PHE A 261 -10.15 -8.80 11.66
C PHE A 261 -10.08 -9.38 13.08
N ILE A 262 -11.25 -9.67 13.67
CA ILE A 262 -11.37 -9.89 15.12
C ILE A 262 -11.04 -11.32 15.51
N GLY A 263 -11.61 -12.31 14.82
CA GLY A 263 -11.44 -13.69 15.25
C GLY A 263 -12.00 -14.74 14.32
N ILE A 264 -11.59 -15.98 14.59
CA ILE A 264 -11.96 -17.18 13.86
C ILE A 264 -12.40 -18.25 14.87
N ARG A 265 -13.53 -18.90 14.63
CA ARG A 265 -14.00 -20.03 15.44
C ARG A 265 -14.27 -21.26 14.56
N PRO A 266 -13.43 -22.30 14.63
CA PRO A 266 -13.75 -23.59 14.05
C PRO A 266 -14.86 -24.28 14.85
N LEU A 267 -15.91 -24.77 14.18
CA LEU A 267 -17.08 -25.37 14.84
C LEU A 267 -16.90 -26.88 15.08
N LYS A 268 -17.64 -27.45 16.05
CA LYS A 268 -17.61 -28.89 16.41
C LYS A 268 -17.75 -29.87 15.25
N GLU A 269 -18.50 -29.52 14.21
CA GLU A 269 -18.79 -30.39 13.07
C GLU A 269 -17.61 -30.53 12.08
N MET A 270 -16.55 -29.73 12.26
CA MET A 270 -15.42 -29.69 11.34
C MET A 270 -14.46 -30.89 11.53
N PRO A 271 -14.11 -31.63 10.46
CA PRO A 271 -13.30 -32.83 10.57
C PRO A 271 -11.86 -32.51 10.99
N SER A 272 -11.22 -33.47 11.68
CA SER A 272 -9.83 -33.37 12.14
C SER A 272 -8.82 -33.18 11.01
N SER A 273 -9.14 -33.59 9.78
CA SER A 273 -8.32 -33.36 8.58
C SER A 273 -8.18 -31.87 8.22
N LEU A 274 -9.21 -31.06 8.46
CA LEU A 274 -9.22 -29.61 8.26
C LEU A 274 -8.78 -28.86 9.52
N LYS A 275 -9.35 -29.25 10.66
CA LYS A 275 -9.06 -28.63 11.97
C LYS A 275 -7.62 -28.83 12.43
N LYS A 276 -7.03 -29.98 12.07
CA LYS A 276 -5.70 -30.43 12.51
C LYS A 276 -5.62 -30.40 14.05
N VAL A 277 -4.90 -29.43 14.61
CA VAL A 277 -4.62 -29.29 16.05
C VAL A 277 -5.49 -28.22 16.73
N LEU A 278 -6.34 -27.51 15.98
CA LEU A 278 -7.17 -26.44 16.54
C LEU A 278 -8.25 -27.02 17.45
N LEU A 279 -8.55 -26.31 18.53
CA LEU A 279 -9.67 -26.60 19.44
C LEU A 279 -11.03 -26.35 18.76
N GLU A 280 -12.00 -27.22 19.06
CA GLU A 280 -13.40 -27.11 18.61
C GLU A 280 -14.16 -26.05 19.42
N ASP A 281 -15.06 -25.31 18.74
CA ASP A 281 -15.86 -24.21 19.30
C ASP A 281 -15.03 -23.15 20.05
N HIS A 282 -13.73 -23.07 19.78
CA HIS A 282 -12.83 -22.11 20.39
C HIS A 282 -12.69 -20.88 19.50
N LEU A 283 -13.02 -19.71 20.04
CA LEU A 283 -12.84 -18.43 19.35
C LEU A 283 -11.39 -17.94 19.52
N TYR A 284 -10.63 -17.97 18.44
CA TYR A 284 -9.29 -17.39 18.36
C TYR A 284 -9.41 -15.90 18.07
N ILE A 285 -9.17 -15.06 19.08
CA ILE A 285 -9.33 -13.61 19.01
C ILE A 285 -7.96 -12.96 18.75
N PHE A 286 -7.81 -12.21 17.65
CA PHE A 286 -6.58 -11.48 17.31
C PHE A 286 -6.40 -10.21 18.16
N TYR A 287 -7.49 -9.70 18.70
CA TYR A 287 -7.54 -8.50 19.53
C TYR A 287 -8.15 -8.83 20.92
N ASN A 288 -7.31 -9.22 21.88
CA ASN A 288 -7.73 -9.72 23.20
C ASN A 288 -8.50 -8.71 24.06
N HIS A 289 -8.57 -7.44 23.64
CA HIS A 289 -9.42 -6.45 24.27
C HIS A 289 -10.89 -6.55 23.86
N TYR A 290 -11.23 -7.41 22.90
CA TYR A 290 -12.61 -7.78 22.57
C TYR A 290 -13.09 -8.91 23.47
N GLN A 291 -14.21 -8.69 24.15
CA GLN A 291 -14.83 -9.64 25.06
C GLN A 291 -16.20 -10.04 24.55
N PHE A 292 -16.36 -11.32 24.24
CA PHE A 292 -17.61 -11.93 23.77
C PHE A 292 -18.37 -12.52 24.95
N SER A 293 -19.66 -12.23 25.04
CA SER A 293 -20.55 -12.68 26.12
C SER A 293 -21.94 -13.00 25.59
N ASN A 294 -22.75 -13.70 26.39
CA ASN A 294 -24.12 -14.10 26.05
C ASN A 294 -24.23 -14.83 24.70
N GLU A 295 -23.42 -15.88 24.49
CA GLU A 295 -23.40 -16.63 23.21
C GLU A 295 -23.09 -15.71 22.01
N ASP A 296 -22.09 -14.84 22.20
CA ASP A 296 -21.69 -13.80 21.24
C ASP A 296 -22.77 -12.77 20.90
N LYS A 297 -23.87 -12.68 21.66
CA LYS A 297 -24.91 -11.66 21.46
C LYS A 297 -24.47 -10.27 21.94
N LYS A 298 -23.45 -10.20 22.81
CA LYS A 298 -22.88 -8.94 23.29
C LYS A 298 -21.36 -9.00 23.21
N VAL A 299 -20.77 -7.99 22.60
CA VAL A 299 -19.32 -7.83 22.42
C VAL A 299 -18.91 -6.48 22.97
N VAL A 300 -17.99 -6.44 23.92
CA VAL A 300 -17.47 -5.20 24.52
C VAL A 300 -15.99 -5.07 24.14
N TYR A 301 -15.50 -3.85 23.95
CA TYR A 301 -14.09 -3.63 23.70
C TYR A 301 -13.57 -2.32 24.31
N ASP A 302 -12.25 -2.21 24.38
CA ASP A 302 -11.52 -1.06 24.91
C ASP A 302 -10.89 -0.27 23.76
N ASN A 303 -11.31 0.98 23.57
CA ASN A 303 -10.89 1.85 22.48
C ASN A 303 -9.52 2.53 22.70
N ARG A 304 -8.89 2.37 23.88
CA ARG A 304 -7.59 2.99 24.19
C ARG A 304 -6.43 2.51 23.32
N TYR A 305 -6.62 1.45 22.54
CA TYR A 305 -5.60 0.85 21.67
C TYR A 305 -5.71 1.26 20.20
N GLU A 306 -6.61 2.19 19.86
CA GLU A 306 -6.80 2.67 18.50
C GLU A 306 -5.68 3.66 18.06
N ASN A 307 -5.49 3.80 16.75
CA ASN A 307 -4.64 4.83 16.09
C ASN A 307 -3.12 4.78 16.32
N ILE A 308 -2.58 3.75 16.97
CA ILE A 308 -1.14 3.68 17.30
C ILE A 308 -0.24 3.58 16.05
N TYR A 309 -0.72 2.99 14.95
CA TYR A 309 0.08 2.75 13.73
C TYR A 309 -0.32 3.65 12.55
N ASN A 310 -1.10 4.69 12.81
CA ASN A 310 -1.62 5.53 11.73
C ASN A 310 -0.50 6.33 11.04
N ILE A 311 -0.60 6.39 9.72
CA ILE A 311 0.25 7.23 8.87
C ILE A 311 -0.46 8.56 8.57
N LYS A 312 0.34 9.60 8.32
CA LYS A 312 -0.17 10.92 7.91
C LYS A 312 -0.84 10.80 6.53
N ASP A 313 -2.04 11.37 6.39
CA ASP A 313 -2.81 11.44 5.14
C ASP A 313 -3.07 10.09 4.41
N GLY A 314 -3.00 8.95 5.14
CA GLY A 314 -3.25 7.60 4.61
C GLY A 314 -4.47 6.88 5.21
N PRO A 315 -4.74 5.62 4.83
CA PRO A 315 -5.78 4.79 5.45
C PRO A 315 -5.50 4.55 6.95
N ILE A 316 -6.53 4.20 7.71
CA ILE A 316 -6.37 3.79 9.12
C ILE A 316 -5.66 2.44 9.15
N ILE A 317 -4.58 2.32 9.92
CA ILE A 317 -3.77 1.10 9.97
C ILE A 317 -3.89 0.45 11.35
N ASN A 318 -4.29 -0.82 11.35
CA ASN A 318 -4.30 -1.68 12.52
C ASN A 318 -3.29 -2.83 12.34
N ILE A 319 -2.57 -3.17 13.40
CA ILE A 319 -1.59 -4.26 13.38
C ILE A 319 -1.92 -5.26 14.49
N SER A 320 -2.03 -6.53 14.10
CA SER A 320 -2.17 -7.69 14.98
C SER A 320 -1.10 -8.73 14.67
N ALA A 321 -0.87 -9.65 15.61
CA ALA A 321 0.02 -10.79 15.40
C ALA A 321 -0.51 -12.08 16.01
N MET A 322 -0.05 -13.21 15.47
CA MET A 322 -0.24 -14.53 16.02
C MET A 322 1.13 -15.15 16.29
N VAL A 323 1.36 -15.54 17.55
CA VAL A 323 2.62 -16.13 18.03
C VAL A 323 2.35 -17.49 18.67
N GLY A 324 3.27 -18.43 18.56
CA GLY A 324 3.15 -19.74 19.19
C GLY A 324 4.20 -20.71 18.66
N LYS A 325 4.43 -21.84 19.32
CA LYS A 325 5.38 -22.88 18.86
C LYS A 325 5.03 -23.44 17.47
N ASN A 326 5.97 -24.14 16.84
CA ASN A 326 5.67 -24.88 15.60
C ASN A 326 4.65 -25.99 15.90
N GLY A 327 3.69 -26.17 15.00
CA GLY A 327 2.67 -27.21 15.14
C GLY A 327 1.46 -26.87 16.01
N VAL A 328 1.35 -25.65 16.56
CA VAL A 328 0.17 -25.22 17.36
C VAL A 328 -1.04 -24.76 16.54
N GLY A 329 -0.98 -24.85 15.21
CA GLY A 329 -2.13 -24.58 14.33
C GLY A 329 -2.16 -23.19 13.68
N LYS A 330 -1.11 -22.38 13.79
CA LYS A 330 -1.01 -21.04 13.17
C LYS A 330 -1.39 -21.03 11.68
N SER A 331 -0.67 -21.78 10.85
CA SER A 331 -0.97 -21.90 9.42
C SER A 331 -2.32 -22.59 9.13
N SER A 332 -2.82 -23.39 10.08
CA SER A 332 -4.15 -24.02 9.92
C SER A 332 -5.25 -22.96 10.05
N LEU A 333 -5.12 -22.02 10.98
CA LEU A 333 -6.06 -20.93 11.16
C LEU A 333 -6.10 -20.00 9.94
N THR A 334 -4.94 -19.72 9.32
CA THR A 334 -4.86 -18.92 8.10
C THR A 334 -5.44 -19.64 6.88
N GLU A 335 -5.20 -20.95 6.75
CA GLU A 335 -5.79 -21.77 5.70
C GLU A 335 -7.33 -21.78 5.80
N LEU A 336 -7.86 -21.90 7.02
CA LEU A 336 -9.31 -21.86 7.26
C LEU A 336 -9.95 -20.52 6.86
N LEU A 337 -9.27 -19.39 7.10
CA LEU A 337 -9.71 -18.09 6.59
C LEU A 337 -9.79 -18.10 5.06
N TYR A 338 -8.75 -18.57 4.38
CA TYR A 338 -8.72 -18.60 2.91
C TYR A 338 -9.79 -19.55 2.33
N MET A 339 -10.01 -20.71 2.96
CA MET A 339 -11.09 -21.64 2.60
C MET A 339 -12.48 -21.02 2.80
N SER A 340 -12.66 -20.21 3.83
CA SER A 340 -13.93 -19.49 4.08
C SER A 340 -14.21 -18.47 2.98
N ILE A 341 -13.18 -17.72 2.57
CA ILE A 341 -13.27 -16.77 1.45
C ILE A 341 -13.53 -17.50 0.13
N TYR A 342 -12.94 -18.68 -0.07
CA TYR A 342 -13.20 -19.54 -1.23
C TYR A 342 -14.68 -19.94 -1.33
N ASN A 343 -15.28 -20.50 -0.26
CA ASN A 343 -16.70 -20.84 -0.26
C ASN A 343 -17.58 -19.59 -0.45
N LEU A 344 -17.26 -18.47 0.20
CA LEU A 344 -17.97 -17.20 0.00
C LEU A 344 -17.93 -16.74 -1.46
N SER A 345 -16.78 -16.89 -2.12
CA SER A 345 -16.60 -16.50 -3.52
C SER A 345 -17.43 -17.37 -4.47
N ILE A 346 -17.60 -18.67 -4.17
CA ILE A 346 -18.50 -19.55 -4.93
C ILE A 346 -19.95 -19.16 -4.71
N ALA A 347 -20.37 -18.94 -3.45
CA ALA A 347 -21.74 -18.52 -3.13
C ALA A 347 -22.13 -17.19 -3.80
N LYS A 348 -21.15 -16.30 -4.01
CA LYS A 348 -21.32 -15.03 -4.74
C LYS A 348 -21.13 -15.12 -6.26
N GLY A 349 -20.90 -16.32 -6.79
CA GLY A 349 -20.74 -16.55 -8.23
C GLY A 349 -19.43 -16.01 -8.83
N LEU A 350 -18.45 -15.66 -7.99
CA LEU A 350 -17.14 -15.13 -8.42
C LEU A 350 -16.19 -16.25 -8.87
N ILE A 351 -16.31 -17.42 -8.26
CA ILE A 351 -15.53 -18.62 -8.59
C ILE A 351 -16.48 -19.73 -9.01
N SER A 352 -16.20 -20.35 -10.16
CA SER A 352 -16.90 -21.55 -10.62
C SER A 352 -16.10 -22.79 -10.24
N ASN A 353 -16.39 -23.35 -9.07
CA ASN A 353 -15.78 -24.58 -8.54
C ASN A 353 -16.70 -25.21 -7.47
N GLN A 354 -16.33 -26.37 -6.93
CA GLN A 354 -17.08 -27.05 -5.87
C GLN A 354 -16.85 -26.42 -4.50
N PHE A 355 -17.87 -26.40 -3.64
CA PHE A 355 -17.74 -25.99 -2.25
C PHE A 355 -16.85 -26.97 -1.48
N ILE A 356 -16.16 -26.47 -0.45
CA ILE A 356 -15.58 -27.32 0.59
C ILE A 356 -16.73 -27.65 1.56
N GLU A 357 -17.37 -28.80 1.37
CA GLU A 357 -18.58 -29.18 2.12
C GLU A 357 -18.34 -29.32 3.63
N ASP A 358 -17.20 -29.89 4.03
CA ASP A 358 -16.89 -30.16 5.43
C ASP A 358 -16.35 -28.92 6.20
N LEU A 359 -16.44 -27.72 5.61
CA LEU A 359 -15.96 -26.49 6.25
C LEU A 359 -17.05 -25.89 7.16
N HIS A 360 -16.80 -25.93 8.47
CA HIS A 360 -17.71 -25.40 9.50
C HIS A 360 -16.99 -24.39 10.39
N ILE A 361 -17.25 -23.10 10.16
CA ILE A 361 -16.45 -22.02 10.74
C ILE A 361 -17.23 -20.71 10.85
N GLU A 362 -16.89 -19.91 11.87
CA GLU A 362 -17.32 -18.53 12.00
C GLU A 362 -16.13 -17.57 11.93
N LEU A 363 -16.30 -16.46 11.20
CA LEU A 363 -15.37 -15.33 11.14
C LEU A 363 -16.02 -14.10 11.76
N PHE A 364 -15.25 -13.35 12.55
CA PHE A 364 -15.66 -12.09 13.15
C PHE A 364 -14.76 -10.97 12.65
N PHE A 365 -15.35 -9.89 12.14
CA PHE A 365 -14.62 -8.74 11.63
C PHE A 365 -15.42 -7.45 11.85
N ARG A 366 -14.72 -6.34 12.08
CA ARG A 366 -15.29 -5.01 12.26
C ARG A 366 -14.91 -4.15 11.06
N THR A 367 -15.89 -3.54 10.43
CA THR A 367 -15.73 -2.51 9.39
C THR A 367 -16.42 -1.23 9.87
N ASP A 368 -17.58 -0.91 9.32
CA ASP A 368 -18.56 0.05 9.81
C ASP A 368 -19.33 -0.45 11.04
N THR A 369 -19.57 -1.75 11.13
CA THR A 369 -20.06 -2.44 12.33
C THR A 369 -19.33 -3.77 12.52
N LEU A 370 -19.61 -4.47 13.62
CA LEU A 370 -19.18 -5.85 13.82
C LEU A 370 -20.06 -6.77 12.97
N TYR A 371 -19.40 -7.66 12.23
CA TYR A 371 -20.02 -8.73 11.45
C TYR A 371 -19.58 -10.09 11.95
N LYS A 372 -20.49 -11.05 11.84
CA LYS A 372 -20.21 -12.48 11.96
C LYS A 372 -20.59 -13.18 10.66
N LEU A 373 -19.62 -13.81 9.99
CA LEU A 373 -19.84 -14.69 8.84
C LEU A 373 -19.79 -16.13 9.33
N THR A 374 -20.82 -16.92 9.03
CA THR A 374 -20.88 -18.36 9.29
C THR A 374 -20.82 -19.10 7.96
N VAL A 375 -19.90 -20.05 7.84
CA VAL A 375 -19.73 -20.93 6.68
C VAL A 375 -19.92 -22.37 7.15
N ASN A 376 -20.95 -23.04 6.63
CA ASN A 376 -21.26 -24.45 6.88
C ASN A 376 -21.45 -25.16 5.53
N GLY A 377 -20.33 -25.55 4.91
CA GLY A 377 -20.31 -26.05 3.54
C GLY A 377 -20.83 -25.00 2.56
N GLU A 378 -21.89 -25.35 1.81
CA GLU A 378 -22.63 -24.45 0.92
C GLU A 378 -23.49 -23.39 1.65
N LYS A 379 -23.85 -23.62 2.92
CA LYS A 379 -24.73 -22.72 3.69
C LYS A 379 -23.92 -21.60 4.32
N ILE A 380 -23.95 -20.43 3.70
CA ILE A 380 -23.28 -19.23 4.17
C ILE A 380 -24.31 -18.23 4.72
N SER A 381 -24.04 -17.67 5.89
CA SER A 381 -24.90 -16.67 6.53
C SER A 381 -24.05 -15.56 7.13
N ILE A 382 -24.54 -14.32 7.06
CA ILE A 382 -23.87 -13.16 7.63
C ILE A 382 -24.80 -12.44 8.60
N TYR A 383 -24.24 -11.97 9.70
CA TYR A 383 -24.93 -11.25 10.76
C TYR A 383 -24.25 -9.91 10.99
N SER A 384 -25.01 -8.85 11.16
CA SER A 384 -24.49 -7.54 11.59
C SER A 384 -24.96 -7.23 13.00
N TYR A 385 -24.12 -6.59 13.79
CA TYR A 385 -24.46 -6.19 15.15
C TYR A 385 -24.92 -4.72 15.19
N SER A 386 -25.76 -4.39 16.17
CA SER A 386 -26.09 -3.01 16.52
C SER A 386 -25.00 -2.44 17.42
N HIS A 387 -24.58 -1.20 17.14
CA HIS A 387 -23.67 -0.45 18.01
C HIS A 387 -24.33 -0.09 19.34
N VAL A 388 -23.56 -0.16 20.42
CA VAL A 388 -23.90 0.34 21.76
C VAL A 388 -22.68 0.98 22.40
N GLU A 389 -22.90 1.73 23.48
CA GLU A 389 -21.81 2.33 24.25
C GLU A 389 -20.76 1.27 24.66
N GLY A 390 -19.53 1.45 24.18
CA GLY A 390 -18.40 0.55 24.43
C GLY A 390 -18.49 -0.83 23.74
N GLY A 391 -19.37 -1.03 22.75
CA GLY A 391 -19.47 -2.35 22.12
C GLY A 391 -20.56 -2.55 21.06
N PHE A 392 -20.96 -3.81 20.91
CA PHE A 392 -21.89 -4.30 19.91
C PHE A 392 -22.86 -5.31 20.54
N GLN A 393 -24.12 -5.32 20.09
CA GLN A 393 -25.10 -6.30 20.56
C GLN A 393 -26.12 -6.70 19.50
N ASN A 394 -26.93 -7.70 19.82
CA ASN A 394 -28.11 -8.14 19.06
C ASN A 394 -27.79 -8.43 17.58
N PRO A 395 -27.02 -9.49 17.28
CA PRO A 395 -26.71 -9.85 15.90
C PRO A 395 -27.97 -10.17 15.10
N GLU A 396 -28.15 -9.46 13.98
CA GLU A 396 -29.24 -9.66 13.05
C GLU A 396 -28.75 -10.35 11.79
N LYS A 397 -29.43 -11.44 11.39
CA LYS A 397 -29.15 -12.13 10.13
C LYS A 397 -29.48 -11.22 8.95
N LYS A 398 -28.56 -11.07 8.01
CA LYS A 398 -28.78 -10.40 6.73
C LYS A 398 -28.93 -11.42 5.61
N ASN A 399 -29.69 -11.05 4.59
CA ASN A 399 -29.74 -11.84 3.36
C ASN A 399 -28.36 -11.78 2.70
N LEU A 400 -27.82 -12.95 2.33
CA LEU A 400 -26.51 -13.01 1.72
C LEU A 400 -26.52 -12.32 0.36
N ASP A 401 -27.57 -12.46 -0.44
CA ASP A 401 -27.66 -11.85 -1.77
C ASP A 401 -27.61 -10.31 -1.69
N ASP A 402 -28.27 -9.74 -0.68
CA ASP A 402 -28.30 -8.29 -0.42
C ASP A 402 -27.02 -7.76 0.26
N PHE A 403 -26.15 -8.66 0.75
CA PHE A 403 -24.87 -8.26 1.33
C PHE A 403 -23.86 -7.89 0.24
N HIS A 404 -23.61 -6.60 0.09
CA HIS A 404 -22.60 -6.09 -0.82
C HIS A 404 -21.18 -6.38 -0.29
N LEU A 405 -20.33 -7.00 -1.13
CA LEU A 405 -18.95 -7.34 -0.75
C LEU A 405 -18.06 -6.12 -0.49
N ASN A 406 -18.48 -4.91 -0.87
CA ASN A 406 -17.78 -3.67 -0.49
C ASN A 406 -17.72 -3.44 1.03
N ARG A 407 -18.67 -4.01 1.79
CA ARG A 407 -18.68 -4.05 3.26
C ARG A 407 -17.85 -5.20 3.84
N PHE A 408 -17.38 -6.12 3.00
CA PHE A 408 -16.40 -7.13 3.36
C PHE A 408 -14.97 -6.59 3.22
N PHE A 409 -13.97 -7.40 3.58
CA PHE A 409 -12.57 -7.04 3.40
C PHE A 409 -11.91 -7.85 2.29
N TYR A 410 -10.92 -7.25 1.63
CA TYR A 410 -10.06 -7.95 0.68
C TYR A 410 -8.81 -8.48 1.38
N THR A 411 -8.42 -9.73 1.13
CA THR A 411 -7.26 -10.35 1.77
C THR A 411 -6.03 -10.39 0.85
N ILE A 412 -4.92 -9.77 1.24
CA ILE A 412 -3.61 -9.94 0.62
C ILE A 412 -2.80 -10.93 1.47
N ALA A 413 -2.70 -12.17 1.00
CA ALA A 413 -1.97 -13.24 1.69
C ALA A 413 -0.54 -13.33 1.18
N VAL A 414 0.42 -12.83 1.97
CA VAL A 414 1.86 -12.88 1.70
C VAL A 414 2.46 -14.08 2.43
N ASN A 415 2.86 -15.11 1.67
CA ASN A 415 3.49 -16.32 2.22
C ASN A 415 4.62 -16.82 1.31
N TYR A 416 5.87 -16.67 1.75
CA TYR A 416 7.06 -17.14 1.03
C TYR A 416 7.56 -18.52 1.50
N SER A 417 6.79 -19.22 2.35
CA SER A 417 7.14 -20.56 2.82
C SER A 417 6.98 -21.58 1.69
N HIS A 418 8.08 -22.17 1.23
CA HIS A 418 8.08 -23.10 0.10
C HIS A 418 7.20 -24.33 0.31
N TYR A 419 6.99 -24.75 1.57
CA TYR A 419 6.22 -25.95 1.90
C TYR A 419 4.74 -25.68 2.28
N GLY A 420 4.36 -24.41 2.40
CA GLY A 420 2.99 -23.97 2.63
C GLY A 420 2.15 -23.91 1.35
N LEU A 421 0.83 -23.87 1.49
CA LEU A 421 -0.14 -23.61 0.40
C LEU A 421 0.14 -24.42 -0.90
N ASN A 422 0.31 -25.73 -0.76
CA ASN A 422 0.49 -26.64 -1.90
C ASN A 422 -0.86 -27.30 -2.25
N SER A 423 -1.41 -26.98 -3.42
CA SER A 423 -2.69 -27.53 -3.90
C SER A 423 -2.72 -29.06 -3.96
N LYS A 424 -1.59 -29.72 -4.23
CA LYS A 424 -1.50 -31.19 -4.28
C LYS A 424 -1.74 -31.90 -2.94
N LYS A 425 -1.74 -31.16 -1.82
CA LYS A 425 -2.00 -31.72 -0.49
C LYS A 425 -3.50 -31.91 -0.20
N TYR A 426 -4.38 -31.30 -0.99
CA TYR A 426 -5.82 -31.30 -0.75
C TYR A 426 -6.56 -32.16 -1.77
N LYS A 427 -7.68 -32.76 -1.35
CA LYS A 427 -8.55 -33.53 -2.25
C LYS A 427 -9.22 -32.65 -3.30
N LEU A 428 -9.63 -31.46 -2.89
CA LEU A 428 -10.19 -30.40 -3.73
C LEU A 428 -9.19 -29.25 -3.82
N ASP A 429 -8.87 -28.82 -5.04
CA ASP A 429 -7.97 -27.69 -5.25
C ASP A 429 -8.70 -26.36 -5.06
N TRP A 430 -8.69 -25.87 -3.83
CA TRP A 430 -9.19 -24.54 -3.46
C TRP A 430 -8.12 -23.45 -3.59
N ILE A 431 -6.84 -23.80 -3.74
CA ILE A 431 -5.72 -22.83 -3.72
C ILE A 431 -5.51 -22.20 -5.09
N THR A 432 -5.51 -23.01 -6.15
CA THR A 432 -5.28 -22.52 -7.51
C THR A 432 -6.29 -21.45 -7.93
N PRO A 433 -7.62 -21.62 -7.69
CA PRO A 433 -8.62 -20.59 -7.98
C PRO A 433 -8.32 -19.23 -7.31
N LEU A 434 -7.82 -19.23 -6.06
CA LEU A 434 -7.47 -18.01 -5.32
C LEU A 434 -6.10 -17.42 -5.71
N SER A 435 -5.26 -18.20 -6.38
CA SER A 435 -3.90 -17.79 -6.77
C SER A 435 -3.87 -17.01 -8.09
N HIS A 436 -4.94 -17.07 -8.88
CA HIS A 436 -5.05 -16.41 -10.18
C HIS A 436 -5.75 -15.05 -10.08
N LYS A 437 -5.00 -13.96 -10.29
CA LYS A 437 -5.47 -12.56 -10.24
C LYS A 437 -6.22 -12.13 -11.51
N ASN A 438 -7.02 -13.02 -12.08
CA ASN A 438 -7.57 -12.85 -13.45
C ASN A 438 -8.99 -12.29 -13.46
N ASP A 439 -9.59 -12.13 -12.29
CA ASP A 439 -10.95 -11.62 -12.09
C ASP A 439 -11.00 -10.11 -11.85
N GLY A 440 -9.85 -9.43 -11.76
CA GLY A 440 -9.81 -7.99 -11.50
C GLY A 440 -10.05 -7.63 -10.03
N TYR A 441 -9.53 -8.44 -9.09
CA TYR A 441 -9.67 -8.24 -7.64
C TYR A 441 -11.11 -8.36 -7.13
N GLN A 442 -11.90 -9.22 -7.76
CA GLN A 442 -13.30 -9.43 -7.37
C GLN A 442 -13.44 -10.46 -6.25
N SER A 443 -12.77 -11.60 -6.36
CA SER A 443 -12.67 -12.57 -5.27
C SER A 443 -11.88 -11.94 -4.11
N PRO A 444 -12.38 -11.92 -2.86
CA PRO A 444 -11.81 -11.14 -1.75
C PRO A 444 -10.48 -11.69 -1.19
N VAL A 445 -9.65 -12.30 -2.02
CA VAL A 445 -8.34 -12.81 -1.62
C VAL A 445 -7.38 -12.89 -2.80
N VAL A 446 -6.12 -12.60 -2.52
CA VAL A 446 -5.00 -12.90 -3.39
C VAL A 446 -3.87 -13.57 -2.62
N ILE A 447 -3.41 -14.72 -3.11
CA ILE A 447 -2.21 -15.38 -2.58
C ILE A 447 -0.98 -14.91 -3.35
N ASN A 448 0.03 -14.41 -2.63
CA ASN A 448 1.29 -13.96 -3.18
C ASN A 448 2.50 -14.59 -2.45
N PRO A 449 3.53 -15.07 -3.17
CA PRO A 449 3.67 -15.12 -4.63
C PRO A 449 2.72 -16.15 -5.27
N MET A 450 2.57 -16.06 -6.59
CA MET A 450 1.80 -17.05 -7.34
C MET A 450 2.46 -18.43 -7.22
N ARG A 451 1.66 -19.44 -6.91
CA ARG A 451 2.10 -20.83 -6.81
C ARG A 451 1.50 -21.68 -7.92
N THR A 452 2.26 -22.66 -8.39
CA THR A 452 1.78 -23.69 -9.32
C THR A 452 2.12 -25.05 -8.71
N GLU A 453 1.11 -25.72 -8.16
CA GLU A 453 1.28 -26.99 -7.42
C GLU A 453 2.31 -26.86 -6.27
N GLY A 454 2.25 -25.73 -5.57
CA GLY A 454 3.18 -25.36 -4.50
C GLY A 454 4.49 -24.72 -4.96
N ASN A 455 4.84 -24.78 -6.26
CA ASN A 455 6.10 -24.23 -6.76
C ASN A 455 6.02 -22.71 -6.94
N ILE A 456 7.06 -22.01 -6.47
CA ILE A 456 7.28 -20.57 -6.68
C ILE A 456 8.37 -20.40 -7.74
N ASN A 457 8.10 -19.61 -8.77
CA ASN A 457 9.11 -19.27 -9.78
C ASN A 457 9.85 -17.98 -9.37
N VAL A 458 11.03 -18.15 -8.75
CA VAL A 458 11.85 -17.03 -8.23
C VAL A 458 12.23 -16.04 -9.34
N ASN A 459 12.59 -16.53 -10.54
CA ASN A 459 12.94 -15.65 -11.67
C ASN A 459 11.75 -14.79 -12.13
N ARG A 460 10.53 -15.32 -12.02
CA ARG A 460 9.31 -14.55 -12.29
C ARG A 460 9.09 -13.49 -11.21
N GLU A 461 9.28 -13.85 -9.95
CA GLU A 461 9.16 -12.89 -8.83
C GLU A 461 10.19 -11.77 -8.93
N GLU A 462 11.43 -12.05 -9.30
CA GLU A 462 12.46 -11.04 -9.54
C GLU A 462 12.08 -10.11 -10.70
N SER A 463 11.57 -10.66 -11.82
CA SER A 463 11.06 -9.85 -12.93
C SER A 463 9.87 -8.97 -12.52
N LEU A 464 9.01 -9.44 -11.62
CA LEU A 464 7.87 -8.67 -11.12
C LEU A 464 8.31 -7.58 -10.14
N LEU A 465 9.25 -7.90 -9.25
CA LEU A 465 9.88 -6.95 -8.35
C LEU A 465 10.50 -5.79 -9.12
N ASN A 466 11.35 -6.08 -10.12
CA ASN A 466 11.98 -5.06 -10.94
C ASN A 466 10.96 -4.18 -11.66
N ALA A 467 9.88 -4.75 -12.19
CA ALA A 467 8.82 -3.96 -12.84
C ALA A 467 8.09 -3.05 -11.84
N ARG A 468 7.75 -3.55 -10.64
CA ARG A 468 7.11 -2.77 -9.57
C ARG A 468 8.04 -1.66 -9.06
N MET A 469 9.33 -1.97 -8.85
CA MET A 469 10.34 -1.00 -8.46
C MET A 469 10.47 0.11 -9.50
N LEU A 470 10.62 -0.24 -10.79
CA LEU A 470 10.67 0.74 -11.88
C LEU A 470 9.44 1.64 -11.90
N ALA A 471 8.24 1.07 -11.78
CA ALA A 471 7.02 1.88 -11.73
C ALA A 471 7.00 2.82 -10.53
N ASN A 472 7.42 2.35 -9.36
CA ASN A 472 7.44 3.14 -8.14
C ASN A 472 8.46 4.29 -8.19
N ILE A 473 9.66 4.07 -8.73
CA ILE A 473 10.70 5.12 -8.81
C ILE A 473 10.48 6.10 -9.97
N LEU A 474 9.77 5.66 -11.02
CA LEU A 474 9.42 6.48 -12.18
C LEU A 474 8.07 7.20 -12.04
N GLU A 475 7.25 6.83 -11.05
CA GLU A 475 6.03 7.55 -10.73
C GLU A 475 6.37 9.04 -10.55
N PRO A 476 5.62 9.96 -11.20
CA PRO A 476 5.79 11.38 -11.00
C PRO A 476 5.78 11.73 -9.50
N VAL A 477 6.70 12.58 -9.10
CA VAL A 477 6.94 12.95 -7.69
C VAL A 477 6.49 14.39 -7.46
N GLU A 478 5.86 14.65 -6.32
CA GLU A 478 5.48 16.00 -5.90
C GLU A 478 6.71 16.81 -5.50
N GLU A 479 6.72 18.06 -5.90
CA GLU A 479 7.80 18.97 -5.58
C GLU A 479 7.89 19.20 -4.06
N GLY A 480 9.09 19.08 -3.50
CA GLY A 480 9.32 19.20 -2.05
C GLY A 480 9.07 17.91 -1.26
N ALA A 481 8.68 16.81 -1.91
CA ALA A 481 8.56 15.51 -1.23
C ALA A 481 9.94 15.03 -0.74
N GLU A 482 10.19 15.17 0.56
CA GLU A 482 11.43 14.70 1.22
C GLU A 482 11.54 13.16 1.16
N GLU A 483 10.39 12.49 1.21
CA GLU A 483 10.25 11.04 1.28
C GLU A 483 9.44 10.53 0.08
N THR A 484 10.11 9.81 -0.82
CA THR A 484 9.51 9.27 -2.05
C THR A 484 9.81 7.78 -2.17
N LEU A 485 9.11 7.09 -3.07
CA LEU A 485 9.41 5.70 -3.38
C LEU A 485 10.79 5.50 -4.07
N ARG A 486 11.49 6.59 -4.42
CA ARG A 486 12.90 6.55 -4.83
C ARG A 486 13.83 6.25 -3.66
N THR A 487 13.42 6.53 -2.43
CA THR A 487 14.16 6.12 -1.23
C THR A 487 13.80 4.68 -0.89
N ILE A 488 14.74 3.76 -1.13
CA ILE A 488 14.49 2.32 -1.13
C ILE A 488 14.58 1.74 0.27
N TYR A 489 15.75 1.86 0.93
CA TYR A 489 15.99 1.35 2.29
C TYR A 489 17.23 2.02 2.88
N GLY A 490 17.20 2.37 4.17
CA GLY A 490 18.36 2.91 4.89
C GLY A 490 18.98 4.17 4.28
N HIS A 491 18.14 5.08 3.77
CA HIS A 491 18.54 6.30 3.03
C HIS A 491 19.18 6.06 1.64
N LYS A 492 19.26 4.82 1.15
CA LYS A 492 19.68 4.55 -0.23
C LYS A 492 18.62 5.05 -1.20
N LYS A 493 18.92 6.10 -1.95
CA LYS A 493 18.03 6.71 -2.94
C LYS A 493 18.40 6.24 -4.35
N ALA A 494 17.41 5.77 -5.10
CA ALA A 494 17.54 5.57 -6.54
C ALA A 494 17.60 6.95 -7.22
N THR A 495 18.60 7.15 -8.08
CA THR A 495 18.84 8.44 -8.74
C THR A 495 18.91 8.33 -10.26
N HIS A 496 19.45 7.22 -10.77
CA HIS A 496 19.67 7.05 -12.21
C HIS A 496 19.24 5.68 -12.72
N LEU A 497 18.97 5.60 -14.01
CA LEU A 497 18.79 4.37 -14.77
C LEU A 497 19.89 4.24 -15.83
N ILE A 498 20.23 3.00 -16.16
CA ILE A 498 20.88 2.66 -17.42
C ILE A 498 19.91 1.78 -18.19
N ILE A 499 19.53 2.23 -19.39
CA ILE A 499 18.65 1.49 -20.29
C ILE A 499 19.48 1.05 -21.50
N SER A 500 19.50 -0.25 -21.77
CA SER A 500 20.18 -0.83 -22.91
C SER A 500 19.26 -1.77 -23.68
N GLU A 501 19.59 -2.03 -24.94
CA GLU A 501 18.90 -3.04 -25.74
C GLU A 501 19.02 -4.43 -25.09
N ASN A 502 17.95 -5.22 -25.21
CA ASN A 502 17.90 -6.63 -24.86
C ASN A 502 17.64 -7.48 -26.11
N GLU A 503 18.68 -7.67 -26.93
CA GLU A 503 18.61 -8.44 -28.18
C GLU A 503 18.00 -9.83 -27.96
N LYS A 504 18.29 -10.49 -26.83
CA LYS A 504 17.77 -11.84 -26.50
C LYS A 504 16.25 -11.92 -26.39
N LYS A 505 15.58 -10.79 -26.12
CA LYS A 505 14.12 -10.74 -25.99
C LYS A 505 13.42 -10.47 -27.32
N GLY A 506 14.04 -9.69 -28.19
CA GLY A 506 13.49 -9.36 -29.51
C GLY A 506 13.94 -10.29 -30.65
N ASP A 507 15.04 -11.03 -30.48
CA ASP A 507 15.51 -12.04 -31.45
C ASP A 507 15.46 -13.45 -30.83
N PRO A 508 14.75 -14.42 -31.45
CA PRO A 508 14.63 -15.77 -30.90
C PRO A 508 15.99 -16.48 -30.90
N LYS A 509 16.45 -16.93 -29.74
CA LYS A 509 17.59 -17.84 -29.65
C LYS A 509 17.27 -19.18 -30.32
N LYS A 510 18.26 -19.78 -30.98
CA LYS A 510 18.26 -21.20 -31.37
C LYS A 510 17.86 -22.06 -30.17
N GLY A 511 16.71 -22.73 -30.27
CA GLY A 511 16.10 -23.54 -29.21
C GLY A 511 14.73 -23.07 -28.72
N GLU A 512 14.38 -21.78 -28.85
CA GLU A 512 13.00 -21.25 -28.67
C GLU A 512 12.24 -21.17 -30.02
N GLU A 513 12.72 -21.86 -31.04
CA GLU A 513 12.25 -21.78 -32.44
C GLU A 513 10.84 -22.36 -32.65
N LEU A 514 10.24 -23.05 -31.69
CA LEU A 514 9.02 -23.83 -31.97
C LEU A 514 7.75 -23.00 -32.22
N ASN A 515 7.72 -21.67 -32.02
CA ASN A 515 6.51 -20.85 -32.22
C ASN A 515 6.62 -19.59 -33.11
N TYR A 516 7.74 -18.84 -33.15
CA TYR A 516 7.78 -17.57 -33.92
C TYR A 516 8.17 -17.76 -35.41
N THR A 517 9.02 -18.73 -35.71
CA THR A 517 9.44 -19.09 -37.08
C THR A 517 8.44 -20.01 -37.77
N THR A 518 7.58 -20.68 -36.99
CA THR A 518 6.48 -21.55 -37.45
C THR A 518 5.29 -20.77 -38.00
N ILE A 519 5.16 -19.48 -37.66
CA ILE A 519 4.10 -18.61 -38.16
C ILE A 519 4.56 -17.97 -39.48
N GLU A 520 3.71 -18.07 -40.51
CA GLU A 520 3.99 -17.47 -41.80
C GLU A 520 4.27 -15.95 -41.68
N ARG A 521 5.25 -15.47 -42.45
CA ARG A 521 5.61 -14.04 -42.50
C ARG A 521 4.40 -13.16 -42.79
N ARG A 522 3.49 -13.63 -43.65
CA ARG A 522 2.24 -12.96 -43.99
C ARG A 522 1.35 -12.74 -42.76
N THR A 523 1.08 -13.79 -41.99
CA THR A 523 0.28 -13.71 -40.75
C THR A 523 0.91 -12.77 -39.72
N ARG A 524 2.23 -12.76 -39.59
CA ARG A 524 2.92 -11.81 -38.68
C ARG A 524 2.70 -10.36 -39.09
N ASN A 525 2.85 -10.05 -40.39
CA ASN A 525 2.61 -8.71 -40.92
C ASN A 525 1.13 -8.29 -40.75
N GLU A 526 0.19 -9.22 -40.91
CA GLU A 526 -1.23 -9.00 -40.70
C GLU A 526 -1.56 -8.70 -39.22
N ILE A 527 -0.99 -9.45 -38.27
CA ILE A 527 -1.12 -9.17 -36.83
C ILE A 527 -0.59 -7.77 -36.50
N ILE A 528 0.56 -7.39 -37.06
CA ILE A 528 1.13 -6.05 -36.86
C ILE A 528 0.19 -4.99 -37.47
N ARG A 529 -0.35 -5.22 -38.66
CA ARG A 529 -1.31 -4.28 -39.27
C ARG A 529 -2.55 -4.07 -38.39
N GLU A 530 -3.12 -5.14 -37.86
CA GLU A 530 -4.28 -5.07 -36.96
C GLU A 530 -3.92 -4.45 -35.61
N LEU A 531 -2.71 -4.67 -35.09
CA LEU A 531 -2.20 -3.98 -33.90
C LEU A 531 -2.26 -2.45 -34.09
N TYR A 532 -1.71 -1.94 -35.19
CA TYR A 532 -1.72 -0.49 -35.47
C TYR A 532 -3.15 0.03 -35.64
N SER A 533 -4.04 -0.75 -36.25
CA SER A 533 -5.46 -0.40 -36.43
C SER A 533 -6.22 -0.36 -35.10
N VAL A 534 -6.17 -1.42 -34.28
CA VAL A 534 -6.95 -1.56 -33.04
C VAL A 534 -6.48 -0.60 -31.94
N PHE A 535 -5.18 -0.36 -31.87
CA PHE A 535 -4.57 0.54 -30.88
C PHE A 535 -4.33 1.95 -31.39
N GLN A 536 -4.72 2.26 -32.64
CA GLN A 536 -4.60 3.58 -33.26
C GLN A 536 -3.16 4.12 -33.19
N LEU A 537 -2.20 3.28 -33.56
CA LEU A 537 -0.77 3.62 -33.53
C LEU A 537 -0.40 4.41 -34.80
N GLU A 538 0.41 5.45 -34.65
CA GLU A 538 0.91 6.22 -35.79
C GLU A 538 2.04 5.47 -36.51
N THR A 539 1.92 5.34 -37.82
CA THR A 539 2.91 4.63 -38.64
C THR A 539 4.19 5.44 -38.88
N GLN A 540 4.13 6.77 -38.69
CA GLN A 540 5.19 7.72 -39.04
C GLN A 540 6.25 7.96 -37.95
N HIS A 541 6.07 7.45 -36.73
CA HIS A 541 7.12 7.52 -35.72
C HIS A 541 8.35 6.72 -36.18
N GLU A 542 9.47 7.40 -36.45
CA GLU A 542 10.78 6.81 -36.64
C GLU A 542 11.36 6.39 -35.29
N LEU A 543 10.93 5.23 -34.77
CA LEU A 543 11.49 4.66 -33.55
C LEU A 543 12.68 3.76 -33.88
N LYS A 544 13.81 3.96 -33.21
CA LYS A 544 15.03 3.18 -33.42
C LYS A 544 14.80 1.68 -33.21
N TYR A 545 13.99 1.30 -32.21
CA TYR A 545 13.72 -0.11 -31.89
C TYR A 545 12.34 -0.62 -32.34
N LYS A 546 11.69 0.04 -33.32
CA LYS A 546 10.35 -0.32 -33.82
C LYS A 546 10.22 -1.80 -34.19
N VAL A 547 11.12 -2.28 -35.06
CA VAL A 547 11.09 -3.65 -35.57
C VAL A 547 11.27 -4.67 -34.46
N LEU A 548 12.14 -4.37 -33.47
CA LEU A 548 12.38 -5.23 -32.32
C LEU A 548 11.12 -5.36 -31.44
N ALA A 549 10.44 -4.23 -31.20
CA ALA A 549 9.20 -4.17 -30.44
C ALA A 549 8.07 -4.94 -31.13
N GLU A 550 7.90 -4.81 -32.45
CA GLU A 550 6.89 -5.54 -33.23
C GLU A 550 7.12 -7.05 -33.20
N LYS A 551 8.38 -7.50 -33.38
CA LYS A 551 8.75 -8.92 -33.26
C LYS A 551 8.44 -9.46 -31.87
N TYR A 552 8.82 -8.71 -30.82
CA TYR A 552 8.55 -9.09 -29.43
C TYR A 552 7.05 -9.17 -29.14
N PHE A 553 6.27 -8.19 -29.60
CA PHE A 553 4.83 -8.15 -29.41
C PHE A 553 4.18 -9.43 -29.94
N VAL A 554 4.46 -9.80 -31.20
CA VAL A 554 3.92 -11.01 -31.81
C VAL A 554 4.34 -12.25 -31.00
N LYS A 555 5.63 -12.42 -30.70
CA LYS A 555 6.10 -13.54 -29.85
C LYS A 555 5.35 -13.61 -28.52
N LYS A 556 5.19 -12.47 -27.84
CA LYS A 556 4.56 -12.41 -26.53
C LYS A 556 3.05 -12.64 -26.61
N LEU A 557 2.39 -12.23 -27.69
CA LEU A 557 0.97 -12.46 -27.93
C LEU A 557 0.67 -13.97 -27.97
N PHE A 558 1.45 -14.73 -28.74
CA PHE A 558 1.31 -16.18 -28.81
C PHE A 558 1.63 -16.85 -27.46
N SER A 559 2.68 -16.39 -26.76
CA SER A 559 2.99 -16.86 -25.40
C SER A 559 1.82 -16.65 -24.45
N VAL A 560 1.17 -15.48 -24.46
CA VAL A 560 -0.01 -15.19 -23.63
C VAL A 560 -1.15 -16.14 -23.97
N CYS A 561 -1.44 -16.34 -25.26
CA CYS A 561 -2.50 -17.25 -25.70
C CYS A 561 -2.24 -18.72 -25.37
N HIS A 562 -0.97 -19.14 -25.24
CA HIS A 562 -0.59 -20.50 -24.84
C HIS A 562 -0.44 -20.67 -23.33
N THR A 563 -0.25 -19.58 -22.57
CA THR A 563 -0.03 -19.69 -21.11
C THR A 563 -1.35 -19.59 -20.34
N TYR A 564 -2.31 -18.83 -20.87
CA TYR A 564 -3.51 -18.45 -20.13
C TYR A 564 -4.76 -18.97 -20.82
N SER A 565 -5.52 -19.79 -20.09
CA SER A 565 -6.74 -20.45 -20.57
C SER A 565 -7.78 -19.51 -21.15
N LYS A 566 -7.92 -18.30 -20.58
CA LYS A 566 -8.79 -17.23 -21.09
C LYS A 566 -8.54 -16.86 -22.56
N TYR A 567 -7.33 -17.10 -23.07
CA TYR A 567 -6.93 -16.77 -24.44
C TYR A 567 -6.70 -18.00 -25.33
N HIS A 568 -6.79 -19.22 -24.80
CA HIS A 568 -6.56 -20.47 -25.55
C HIS A 568 -7.53 -20.65 -26.73
N THR A 569 -8.77 -20.19 -26.58
CA THR A 569 -9.84 -20.33 -27.59
C THR A 569 -9.69 -19.40 -28.79
N HIS A 570 -8.71 -18.49 -28.78
CA HIS A 570 -8.50 -17.49 -29.82
C HIS A 570 -7.30 -17.78 -30.73
N LEU A 571 -6.61 -18.90 -30.51
CA LEU A 571 -5.63 -19.45 -31.45
C LEU A 571 -6.09 -20.86 -31.87
N PRO A 572 -6.07 -21.21 -33.16
CA PRO A 572 -6.39 -22.55 -33.62
C PRO A 572 -5.37 -23.54 -33.05
N GLN A 573 -5.83 -24.48 -32.22
CA GLN A 573 -5.00 -25.53 -31.64
C GLN A 573 -4.66 -26.68 -32.62
N LYS A 574 -4.81 -26.49 -33.94
CA LYS A 574 -4.48 -27.53 -34.93
C LYS A 574 -3.75 -26.95 -36.14
N LYS A 575 -2.75 -27.70 -36.61
CA LYS A 575 -1.85 -27.46 -37.78
C LYS A 575 -2.55 -27.18 -39.13
N SER A 576 -3.86 -26.96 -39.17
CA SER A 576 -4.65 -26.88 -40.41
C SER A 576 -5.74 -25.80 -40.42
N GLY A 577 -5.87 -24.98 -39.36
CA GLY A 577 -6.81 -23.85 -39.34
C GLY A 577 -6.08 -22.55 -39.60
N ASN A 578 -6.34 -21.89 -40.74
CA ASN A 578 -5.84 -20.54 -40.99
C ASN A 578 -6.42 -19.58 -39.94
N LEU A 579 -5.57 -18.89 -39.20
CA LEU A 579 -5.97 -17.81 -38.28
C LEU A 579 -6.65 -16.71 -39.11
N THR A 580 -7.93 -16.43 -38.87
CA THR A 580 -8.62 -15.38 -39.65
C THR A 580 -8.28 -13.99 -39.10
N LEU A 581 -8.37 -12.97 -39.95
CA LEU A 581 -8.16 -11.57 -39.54
C LEU A 581 -9.15 -11.11 -38.46
N GLU A 582 -10.36 -11.65 -38.49
CA GLU A 582 -11.41 -11.35 -37.51
C GLU A 582 -11.07 -11.92 -36.13
N ASP A 583 -10.47 -13.12 -36.08
CA ASP A 583 -9.98 -13.73 -34.83
C ASP A 583 -8.88 -12.90 -34.18
N VAL A 584 -7.90 -12.44 -34.98
CA VAL A 584 -6.80 -11.58 -34.52
C VAL A 584 -7.35 -10.27 -33.96
N ARG A 585 -8.26 -9.63 -34.69
CA ARG A 585 -8.86 -8.37 -34.27
C ARG A 585 -9.67 -8.52 -32.98
N GLY A 586 -10.43 -9.61 -32.86
CA GLY A 586 -11.16 -9.96 -31.64
C GLY A 586 -10.22 -10.17 -30.44
N LEU A 587 -9.12 -10.90 -30.65
CA LEU A 587 -8.09 -11.11 -29.63
C LEU A 587 -7.44 -9.80 -29.17
N LEU A 588 -7.07 -8.93 -30.10
CA LEU A 588 -6.46 -7.63 -29.79
C LEU A 588 -7.43 -6.70 -29.03
N LYS A 589 -8.71 -6.70 -29.39
CA LYS A 589 -9.76 -5.99 -28.64
C LYS A 589 -9.87 -6.52 -27.20
N LYS A 590 -9.82 -7.84 -27.00
CA LYS A 590 -9.79 -8.43 -25.65
C LYS A 590 -8.56 -8.00 -24.86
N ILE A 591 -7.37 -7.97 -25.48
CA ILE A 591 -6.14 -7.50 -24.82
C ILE A 591 -6.21 -6.02 -24.47
N LYS A 592 -6.81 -5.20 -25.33
CA LYS A 592 -7.03 -3.77 -25.07
C LYS A 592 -7.87 -3.57 -23.81
N ALA A 593 -8.96 -4.33 -23.66
CA ALA A 593 -9.86 -4.28 -22.50
C ALA A 593 -9.28 -4.94 -21.24
N ASP A 594 -8.36 -5.90 -21.37
CA ASP A 594 -7.87 -6.67 -20.23
C ASP A 594 -6.89 -5.87 -19.36
N GLN A 595 -7.23 -5.60 -18.10
CA GLN A 595 -6.37 -4.85 -17.16
C GLN A 595 -5.48 -5.74 -16.28
N SER A 596 -5.44 -7.05 -16.54
CA SER A 596 -4.63 -7.95 -15.73
C SER A 596 -3.13 -7.82 -16.04
N HIS A 597 -2.33 -8.11 -15.02
CA HIS A 597 -0.88 -8.20 -15.11
C HIS A 597 -0.37 -9.21 -16.18
N MET A 598 -1.25 -10.11 -16.67
CA MET A 598 -0.92 -11.08 -17.72
C MET A 598 -0.51 -10.40 -19.02
N VAL A 599 -1.14 -9.26 -19.34
CA VAL A 599 -0.93 -8.52 -20.59
C VAL A 599 -0.05 -7.28 -20.44
N PHE A 600 0.43 -6.96 -19.23
CA PHE A 600 1.25 -5.76 -18.99
C PHE A 600 2.45 -5.66 -19.92
N LYS A 601 3.18 -6.76 -20.14
CA LYS A 601 4.33 -6.78 -21.07
C LYS A 601 3.93 -6.46 -22.52
N LEU A 602 2.73 -6.86 -22.94
CA LEU A 602 2.18 -6.49 -24.25
C LEU A 602 1.82 -5.00 -24.26
N LYS A 603 1.09 -4.53 -23.24
CA LYS A 603 0.68 -3.12 -23.12
C LYS A 603 1.87 -2.16 -23.02
N GLN A 604 2.92 -2.52 -22.29
CA GLN A 604 4.20 -1.79 -22.25
C GLN A 604 4.83 -1.66 -23.64
N THR A 605 4.81 -2.75 -24.42
CA THR A 605 5.34 -2.75 -25.78
C THR A 605 4.46 -1.90 -26.72
N ILE A 606 3.14 -1.99 -26.57
CA ILE A 606 2.17 -1.16 -27.32
C ILE A 606 2.37 0.32 -26.99
N ASN A 607 2.48 0.68 -25.72
CA ASN A 607 2.66 2.06 -25.28
C ASN A 607 4.00 2.63 -25.76
N TYR A 608 5.07 1.82 -25.75
CA TYR A 608 6.33 2.21 -26.38
C TYR A 608 6.15 2.49 -27.88
N LEU A 609 5.44 1.63 -28.63
CA LEU A 609 5.14 1.87 -30.04
C LEU A 609 4.24 3.09 -30.26
N LYS A 610 3.34 3.39 -29.32
CA LYS A 610 2.39 4.50 -29.37
C LYS A 610 3.07 5.85 -29.09
N TYR A 611 3.95 5.90 -28.10
CA TYR A 611 4.48 7.17 -27.56
C TYR A 611 5.97 7.39 -27.87
N GLY A 612 6.74 6.35 -28.17
CA GLY A 612 8.19 6.46 -28.39
C GLY A 612 8.99 6.95 -27.18
N HIS A 613 8.36 7.00 -26.00
CA HIS A 613 8.80 7.74 -24.82
C HIS A 613 10.05 7.20 -24.15
N ILE A 614 10.52 6.02 -24.56
CA ILE A 614 11.76 5.40 -24.08
C ILE A 614 12.91 5.56 -25.09
N ASP A 615 12.63 5.77 -26.38
CA ASP A 615 13.60 5.60 -27.48
C ASP A 615 14.84 6.50 -27.30
N ALA A 616 14.62 7.77 -26.95
CA ALA A 616 15.68 8.75 -26.67
C ALA A 616 16.54 8.42 -25.44
N PHE A 617 16.01 7.60 -24.53
CA PHE A 617 16.66 7.19 -23.29
C PHE A 617 17.42 5.84 -23.43
N VAL A 618 17.43 5.21 -24.60
CA VAL A 618 18.21 3.97 -24.82
C VAL A 618 19.61 4.32 -25.33
N THR A 619 20.42 4.89 -24.44
CA THR A 619 21.79 5.33 -24.75
C THR A 619 22.85 4.34 -24.26
N GLY A 620 22.54 3.53 -23.24
CA GLY A 620 23.52 2.74 -22.50
C GLY A 620 24.28 3.52 -21.42
N ASP A 621 24.02 4.83 -21.31
CA ASP A 621 24.60 5.73 -20.31
C ASP A 621 23.65 5.96 -19.13
N LYS A 622 24.12 6.68 -18.12
CA LYS A 622 23.33 7.08 -16.95
C LYS A 622 22.31 8.16 -17.33
N ILE A 623 21.06 7.95 -16.94
CA ILE A 623 19.94 8.86 -17.15
C ILE A 623 19.31 9.18 -15.81
N ALA A 624 19.02 10.45 -15.54
CA ALA A 624 18.34 10.83 -14.32
C ALA A 624 16.90 10.31 -14.32
N LEU A 625 16.44 9.83 -13.16
CA LEU A 625 15.06 9.34 -13.02
C LEU A 625 14.03 10.43 -13.30
N GLU A 626 14.37 11.67 -12.96
CA GLU A 626 13.56 12.87 -13.15
C GLU A 626 13.19 13.07 -14.63
N ASP A 627 14.11 12.83 -15.55
CA ASP A 627 13.90 13.06 -16.98
C ASP A 627 12.85 12.11 -17.55
N LEU A 628 12.99 10.80 -17.27
CA LEU A 628 12.03 9.80 -17.73
C LEU A 628 10.68 9.91 -17.00
N SER A 629 10.71 10.28 -15.72
CA SER A 629 9.49 10.53 -14.93
C SER A 629 8.70 11.73 -15.46
N ALA A 630 9.37 12.80 -15.89
CA ALA A 630 8.75 13.94 -16.54
C ALA A 630 8.08 13.57 -17.87
N GLU A 631 8.73 12.74 -18.69
CA GLU A 631 8.15 12.24 -19.93
C GLU A 631 6.91 11.36 -19.69
N ILE A 632 6.96 10.49 -18.69
CA ILE A 632 5.80 9.72 -18.23
C ILE A 632 4.65 10.64 -17.82
N ASN A 633 4.94 11.72 -17.07
CA ASN A 633 3.91 12.67 -16.66
C ASN A 633 3.23 13.37 -17.85
N ARG A 634 3.99 13.73 -18.89
CA ARG A 634 3.45 14.31 -20.13
C ARG A 634 2.53 13.36 -20.90
N ILE A 635 2.79 12.05 -20.85
CA ILE A 635 1.93 11.06 -21.49
C ILE A 635 0.64 10.91 -20.69
N LYS A 636 0.76 10.77 -19.37
CA LYS A 636 -0.41 10.66 -18.48
C LYS A 636 -1.31 11.88 -18.62
N SER A 637 -0.76 13.07 -18.91
CA SER A 637 -1.57 14.28 -19.16
C SER A 637 -2.37 14.28 -20.45
N LYS A 638 -2.07 13.38 -21.39
CA LYS A 638 -2.84 13.16 -22.62
C LYS A 638 -3.75 11.94 -22.53
N ASP A 639 -3.34 10.92 -21.77
CA ASP A 639 -4.04 9.65 -21.59
C ASP A 639 -4.16 9.36 -20.09
N GLN A 640 -5.24 9.87 -19.46
CA GLN A 640 -5.33 9.94 -18.00
C GLN A 640 -5.37 8.56 -17.32
N ASP A 641 -5.90 7.58 -18.03
CA ASP A 641 -6.12 6.22 -17.53
C ASP A 641 -4.86 5.36 -17.58
N VAL A 642 -3.78 5.84 -18.22
CA VAL A 642 -2.56 5.05 -18.35
C VAL A 642 -1.77 5.03 -17.04
N GLN A 643 -1.59 3.83 -16.49
CA GLN A 643 -0.78 3.61 -15.31
C GLN A 643 0.72 3.62 -15.66
N THR A 644 1.55 4.13 -14.74
CA THR A 644 3.02 4.20 -14.90
C THR A 644 3.65 2.83 -15.15
N ILE A 645 3.11 1.77 -14.53
CA ILE A 645 3.55 0.37 -14.76
C ILE A 645 3.42 -0.05 -16.24
N LEU A 646 2.55 0.59 -17.02
CA LEU A 646 2.38 0.36 -18.46
C LEU A 646 3.27 1.27 -19.31
N LEU A 647 3.96 2.24 -18.70
CA LEU A 647 4.89 3.17 -19.34
C LEU A 647 6.36 2.91 -18.97
N ILE A 648 6.66 1.93 -18.11
CA ILE A 648 8.06 1.53 -17.90
C ILE A 648 8.67 0.92 -19.18
N PRO A 649 10.01 0.89 -19.30
CA PRO A 649 10.65 0.26 -20.46
C PRO A 649 10.18 -1.19 -20.69
N PRO A 650 9.72 -1.53 -21.92
CA PRO A 650 9.27 -2.88 -22.23
C PRO A 650 10.42 -3.90 -22.15
N PRO A 651 10.13 -5.22 -22.06
CA PRO A 651 11.15 -6.26 -21.89
C PRO A 651 12.18 -6.41 -23.02
N ILE A 652 12.01 -5.70 -24.13
CA ILE A 652 13.02 -5.56 -25.18
C ILE A 652 14.21 -4.69 -24.73
N PHE A 653 14.13 -4.06 -23.56
CA PHE A 653 15.20 -3.32 -22.92
C PHE A 653 15.62 -3.98 -21.60
N ASN A 654 16.89 -3.84 -21.25
CA ASN A 654 17.41 -4.11 -19.92
C ASN A 654 17.47 -2.80 -19.15
N CYS A 655 17.02 -2.81 -17.90
CA CYS A 655 17.04 -1.64 -17.03
C CYS A 655 17.87 -1.96 -15.79
N LYS A 656 18.86 -1.12 -15.53
CA LYS A 656 19.67 -1.18 -14.32
C LYS A 656 19.39 0.06 -13.47
N ILE A 657 19.00 -0.15 -12.22
CA ILE A 657 18.72 0.93 -11.26
C ILE A 657 20.00 1.24 -10.50
N LEU A 658 20.41 2.52 -10.52
CA LEU A 658 21.58 3.01 -9.81
C LEU A 658 21.17 3.82 -8.58
N LEU A 659 21.86 3.55 -7.48
CA LEU A 659 21.70 4.24 -6.22
C LEU A 659 22.61 5.47 -6.15
N GLU A 660 22.36 6.36 -5.20
CA GLU A 660 23.12 7.59 -4.96
C GLU A 660 24.63 7.35 -4.73
N ASP A 661 24.99 6.22 -4.10
CA ASP A 661 26.38 5.78 -3.94
C ASP A 661 27.01 5.19 -5.22
N GLY A 662 26.26 5.19 -6.33
CA GLY A 662 26.66 4.63 -7.62
C GLY A 662 26.55 3.10 -7.71
N SER A 663 26.11 2.43 -6.65
CA SER A 663 25.93 0.98 -6.64
C SER A 663 24.70 0.54 -7.44
N ASP A 664 24.71 -0.72 -7.84
CA ASP A 664 23.61 -1.34 -8.56
C ASP A 664 22.59 -1.90 -7.56
N PHE A 665 21.32 -1.56 -7.75
CA PHE A 665 20.22 -2.11 -6.97
C PHE A 665 20.23 -3.65 -6.92
N ALA A 666 20.65 -4.32 -8.01
CA ALA A 666 20.73 -5.77 -8.05
C ALA A 666 21.80 -6.37 -7.09
N LYS A 667 22.67 -5.54 -6.50
CA LYS A 667 23.73 -5.97 -5.57
C LYS A 667 23.38 -5.79 -4.09
N ILE A 668 22.17 -5.36 -3.75
CA ILE A 668 21.74 -5.28 -2.35
C ILE A 668 21.64 -6.69 -1.74
N SER A 669 21.66 -6.78 -0.41
CA SER A 669 21.56 -8.06 0.28
C SER A 669 20.23 -8.77 0.00
N SER A 670 20.19 -10.09 0.16
CA SER A 670 18.97 -10.88 0.01
C SER A 670 17.87 -10.45 0.99
N GLY A 671 18.24 -10.09 2.23
CA GLY A 671 17.31 -9.57 3.23
C GLY A 671 16.70 -8.22 2.83
N GLU A 672 17.50 -7.27 2.35
CA GLU A 672 17.00 -5.99 1.81
C GLU A 672 16.09 -6.24 0.58
N SER A 673 16.51 -7.13 -0.32
CA SER A 673 15.72 -7.50 -1.50
C SER A 673 14.35 -8.06 -1.12
N GLN A 674 14.28 -8.95 -0.13
CA GLN A 674 13.01 -9.50 0.34
C GLN A 674 12.14 -8.42 1.00
N LEU A 675 12.72 -7.55 1.81
CA LEU A 675 12.01 -6.44 2.46
C LEU A 675 11.32 -5.54 1.43
N ILE A 676 12.07 -5.12 0.41
CA ILE A 676 11.56 -4.29 -0.68
C ILE A 676 10.55 -5.07 -1.53
N SER A 677 10.77 -6.37 -1.73
CA SER A 677 9.84 -7.24 -2.44
C SER A 677 8.47 -7.30 -1.76
N ILE A 678 8.44 -7.45 -0.43
CA ILE A 678 7.19 -7.47 0.34
C ILE A 678 6.50 -6.11 0.25
N ALA A 679 7.20 -5.02 0.57
CA ALA A 679 6.60 -3.69 0.57
C ALA A 679 6.07 -3.28 -0.82
N SER A 680 6.87 -3.48 -1.88
CA SER A 680 6.44 -3.19 -3.26
C SER A 680 5.30 -4.08 -3.74
N THR A 681 5.22 -5.33 -3.27
CA THR A 681 4.11 -6.24 -3.59
C THR A 681 2.82 -5.81 -2.90
N VAL A 682 2.89 -5.47 -1.61
CA VAL A 682 1.72 -4.96 -0.86
C VAL A 682 1.24 -3.66 -1.49
N ALA A 683 2.15 -2.72 -1.74
CA ALA A 683 1.87 -1.47 -2.44
C ALA A 683 1.20 -1.69 -3.81
N TYR A 684 1.74 -2.60 -4.61
CA TYR A 684 1.17 -2.96 -5.91
C TYR A 684 -0.27 -3.47 -5.77
N HIS A 685 -0.55 -4.30 -4.77
CA HIS A 685 -1.89 -4.81 -4.54
C HIS A 685 -2.86 -3.74 -4.07
N LEU A 686 -2.43 -2.90 -3.13
CA LEU A 686 -3.23 -1.79 -2.64
C LEU A 686 -3.57 -0.81 -3.77
N ASN A 687 -2.60 -0.42 -4.60
CA ASN A 687 -2.84 0.48 -5.74
C ASN A 687 -3.87 -0.08 -6.73
N ASN A 688 -3.80 -1.38 -7.03
CA ASN A 688 -4.78 -1.98 -7.93
C ASN A 688 -6.18 -2.02 -7.31
N LEU A 689 -6.28 -2.35 -6.02
CA LEU A 689 -7.54 -2.35 -5.26
C LEU A 689 -8.15 -0.95 -5.16
N ASP A 690 -7.31 0.07 -4.93
CA ASP A 690 -7.72 1.49 -4.90
C ASP A 690 -8.22 1.95 -6.29
N SER A 691 -7.60 1.45 -7.37
CA SER A 691 -7.92 1.82 -8.75
C SER A 691 -9.17 1.18 -9.36
N VAL A 692 -9.81 0.22 -8.68
CA VAL A 692 -11.03 -0.43 -9.19
C VAL A 692 -12.11 0.65 -9.38
N GLN A 693 -12.62 0.78 -10.60
CA GLN A 693 -13.67 1.75 -10.93
C GLN A 693 -15.03 1.26 -10.48
N ASP A 694 -15.91 2.19 -10.12
CA ASP A 694 -17.28 1.93 -9.70
C ASP A 694 -18.13 1.65 -10.97
N GLU A 695 -17.90 0.49 -11.59
CA GLU A 695 -18.70 -0.02 -12.70
C GLU A 695 -19.77 -0.99 -12.21
N THR A 696 -20.93 -1.01 -12.87
CA THR A 696 -22.02 -1.94 -12.55
C THR A 696 -21.53 -3.40 -12.64
N GLY A 697 -21.56 -4.10 -11.50
CA GLY A 697 -21.16 -5.52 -11.41
C GLY A 697 -19.77 -5.77 -10.84
N PHE A 698 -19.01 -4.73 -10.49
CA PHE A 698 -17.72 -4.86 -9.79
C PHE A 698 -17.83 -4.40 -8.33
N TYR A 699 -17.26 -5.19 -7.43
CA TYR A 699 -17.12 -4.83 -6.02
C TYR A 699 -15.79 -4.12 -5.80
N ARG A 700 -15.86 -3.03 -5.04
CA ARG A 700 -14.70 -2.29 -4.55
C ARG A 700 -14.59 -2.45 -3.05
N TYR A 701 -13.39 -2.78 -2.58
CA TYR A 701 -13.14 -3.07 -1.16
C TYR A 701 -12.50 -1.86 -0.47
N GLY A 702 -13.19 -1.26 0.49
CA GLY A 702 -12.64 -0.18 1.32
C GLY A 702 -11.71 -0.69 2.45
N ASN A 703 -11.82 -1.97 2.79
CA ASN A 703 -11.14 -2.58 3.94
C ASN A 703 -10.23 -3.73 3.49
N ILE A 704 -8.96 -3.70 3.90
CA ILE A 704 -7.94 -4.64 3.41
C ILE A 704 -7.27 -5.38 4.58
N LEU A 705 -7.28 -6.70 4.55
CA LEU A 705 -6.52 -7.57 5.45
C LEU A 705 -5.23 -8.01 4.77
N VAL A 706 -4.07 -7.66 5.32
CA VAL A 706 -2.78 -8.14 4.85
C VAL A 706 -2.27 -9.22 5.80
N MET A 707 -2.34 -10.48 5.38
CA MET A 707 -1.83 -11.62 6.14
C MET A 707 -0.36 -11.83 5.77
N MET A 708 0.55 -11.70 6.74
CA MET A 708 1.98 -11.88 6.55
C MET A 708 2.46 -13.13 7.29
N ASP A 709 2.67 -14.22 6.55
CA ASP A 709 3.11 -15.51 7.11
C ASP A 709 4.63 -15.66 7.00
N GLU A 710 5.31 -15.57 8.15
CA GLU A 710 6.77 -15.63 8.28
C GLU A 710 7.49 -14.74 7.25
N ALA A 711 6.99 -13.51 7.09
CA ALA A 711 7.50 -12.55 6.11
C ALA A 711 8.98 -12.19 6.36
N GLU A 712 9.47 -12.41 7.59
CA GLU A 712 10.80 -12.08 8.06
C GLU A 712 11.88 -13.16 7.88
N LEU A 713 11.58 -14.31 7.26
CA LEU A 713 12.47 -15.48 7.21
C LEU A 713 13.89 -15.23 6.67
N TYR A 714 14.12 -14.23 5.81
CA TYR A 714 15.47 -13.90 5.30
C TYR A 714 16.03 -12.59 5.86
N PHE A 715 15.36 -12.02 6.87
CA PHE A 715 15.77 -10.76 7.49
C PHE A 715 16.83 -11.01 8.55
N HIS A 716 17.93 -10.26 8.47
CA HIS A 716 18.82 -10.06 9.60
C HIS A 716 18.02 -9.48 10.80
N PRO A 717 18.33 -9.80 12.06
CA PRO A 717 17.58 -9.30 13.22
C PRO A 717 17.29 -7.79 13.23
N ASP A 718 18.25 -6.97 12.81
CA ASP A 718 18.03 -5.52 12.69
C ASP A 718 16.97 -5.14 11.64
N LEU A 719 16.88 -5.88 10.52
CA LEU A 719 15.82 -5.70 9.53
C LEU A 719 14.45 -6.07 10.11
N GLN A 720 14.38 -7.13 10.92
CA GLN A 720 13.14 -7.52 11.61
C GLN A 720 12.65 -6.41 12.53
N ARG A 721 13.56 -5.85 13.35
CA ARG A 721 13.27 -4.73 14.25
C ARG A 721 12.78 -3.47 13.53
N ARG A 722 13.20 -3.24 12.28
CA ARG A 722 12.84 -2.04 11.50
C ARG A 722 11.67 -2.27 10.53
N PHE A 723 11.14 -3.49 10.45
CA PHE A 723 10.25 -3.89 9.37
C PHE A 723 8.91 -3.14 9.40
N ILE A 724 8.25 -3.06 10.56
CA ILE A 724 6.94 -2.40 10.67
C ILE A 724 7.06 -0.92 10.33
N GLN A 725 8.03 -0.21 10.91
CA GLN A 725 8.27 1.20 10.57
C GLN A 725 8.55 1.38 9.08
N PHE A 726 9.41 0.55 8.49
CA PHE A 726 9.71 0.59 7.06
C PHE A 726 8.45 0.43 6.20
N LEU A 727 7.57 -0.51 6.56
CA LEU A 727 6.32 -0.75 5.85
C LEU A 727 5.38 0.45 5.96
N LEU A 728 5.23 1.04 7.14
CA LEU A 728 4.41 2.24 7.35
C LEU A 728 4.95 3.44 6.55
N ASP A 729 6.26 3.68 6.59
CA ASP A 729 6.92 4.74 5.82
C ASP A 729 6.72 4.50 4.31
N TYR A 730 6.83 3.26 3.85
CA TYR A 730 6.60 2.90 2.45
C TYR A 730 5.17 3.19 2.01
N LEU A 731 4.18 2.86 2.85
CA LEU A 731 2.76 3.07 2.55
C LEU A 731 2.37 4.55 2.60
N SER A 732 2.99 5.35 3.47
CA SER A 732 2.77 6.81 3.52
C SER A 732 3.14 7.54 2.22
N LYS A 733 3.99 6.91 1.41
CA LYS A 733 4.45 7.46 0.12
C LYS A 733 3.47 7.21 -1.02
N ILE A 734 2.45 6.37 -0.81
CA ILE A 734 1.50 5.92 -1.82
C ILE A 734 0.17 6.65 -1.62
N ASP A 735 -0.45 7.06 -2.73
CA ASP A 735 -1.78 7.66 -2.71
C ASP A 735 -2.86 6.58 -2.67
N LEU A 736 -3.47 6.40 -1.49
CA LEU A 736 -4.57 5.46 -1.26
C LEU A 736 -5.82 6.25 -0.85
N SER A 737 -6.41 6.89 -1.85
CA SER A 737 -7.55 7.80 -1.69
C SER A 737 -8.84 7.07 -1.30
N ARG A 738 -8.99 5.83 -1.74
CA ARG A 738 -10.24 5.06 -1.74
C ARG A 738 -10.27 3.94 -0.71
N ILE A 739 -9.12 3.46 -0.25
CA ILE A 739 -8.99 2.52 0.86
C ILE A 739 -9.19 3.26 2.19
N GLU A 740 -10.11 2.75 3.00
CA GLU A 740 -10.52 3.31 4.29
C GLU A 740 -9.64 2.75 5.42
N GLY A 741 -9.47 1.42 5.49
CA GLY A 741 -8.74 0.75 6.55
C GLY A 741 -7.91 -0.45 6.10
N ILE A 742 -6.74 -0.62 6.73
CA ILE A 742 -5.84 -1.76 6.51
C ILE A 742 -5.54 -2.44 7.84
N ASN A 743 -5.79 -3.74 7.95
CA ASN A 743 -5.34 -4.57 9.07
C ASN A 743 -4.16 -5.43 8.60
N PHE A 744 -2.97 -5.23 9.17
CA PHE A 744 -1.86 -6.18 9.05
C PHE A 744 -1.96 -7.26 10.12
N CYS A 745 -1.87 -8.53 9.73
CA CYS A 745 -1.81 -9.65 10.65
C CYS A 745 -0.53 -10.45 10.40
N PHE A 746 0.41 -10.37 11.35
CA PHE A 746 1.69 -11.07 11.28
C PHE A 746 1.60 -12.45 11.94
N ILE A 747 1.84 -13.51 11.19
CA ILE A 747 2.14 -14.84 11.73
C ILE A 747 3.65 -14.93 11.84
N THR A 748 4.19 -14.78 13.06
CA THR A 748 5.62 -14.57 13.23
C THR A 748 6.19 -15.39 14.38
N HIS A 749 7.47 -15.72 14.21
CA HIS A 749 8.32 -16.26 15.26
C HIS A 749 9.38 -15.27 15.74
N SER A 750 9.27 -14.01 15.33
CA SER A 750 10.26 -12.99 15.62
C SER A 750 9.92 -12.23 16.91
N PRO A 751 10.78 -12.27 17.94
CA PRO A 751 10.62 -11.40 19.10
C PRO A 751 10.80 -9.92 18.72
N PHE A 752 11.56 -9.62 17.67
CA PHE A 752 11.82 -8.26 17.22
C PHE A 752 10.56 -7.62 16.67
N LEU A 753 9.78 -8.34 15.84
CA LEU A 753 8.50 -7.83 15.35
C LEU A 753 7.48 -7.63 16.46
N LEU A 754 7.42 -8.57 17.41
CA LEU A 754 6.50 -8.45 18.54
C LEU A 754 6.82 -7.25 19.43
N SER A 755 8.06 -6.75 19.44
CA SER A 755 8.42 -5.56 20.21
C SER A 755 7.76 -4.27 19.72
N ASP A 756 7.24 -4.25 18.49
CA ASP A 756 6.48 -3.14 17.91
C ASP A 756 4.95 -3.36 18.00
N ILE A 757 4.48 -4.51 18.52
CA ILE A 757 3.05 -4.87 18.52
C ILE A 757 2.48 -4.85 19.93
N ILE A 758 1.40 -4.09 20.15
CA ILE A 758 0.67 -4.00 21.42
C ILE A 758 0.18 -5.39 21.86
N ARG A 759 0.36 -5.71 23.15
CA ARG A 759 -0.02 -7.01 23.74
C ARG A 759 -1.48 -7.36 23.45
N SER A 760 -2.37 -6.39 23.55
CA SER A 760 -3.81 -6.55 23.30
C SER A 760 -4.16 -6.89 21.84
N ASN A 761 -3.20 -6.85 20.92
CA ASN A 761 -3.33 -7.19 19.51
C ASN A 761 -2.54 -8.46 19.14
N VAL A 762 -2.08 -9.23 20.14
CA VAL A 762 -1.33 -10.47 19.91
C VAL A 762 -2.18 -11.67 20.36
N LEU A 763 -2.39 -12.62 19.45
CA LEU A 763 -2.98 -13.92 19.72
C LEU A 763 -1.86 -14.94 20.07
N PRO A 764 -1.66 -15.28 21.36
CA PRO A 764 -0.80 -16.37 21.76
C PRO A 764 -1.49 -17.73 21.54
N MET A 765 -0.84 -18.59 20.77
CA MET A 765 -1.26 -19.96 20.46
C MET A 765 -0.42 -20.97 21.26
N GLY A 766 -1.06 -21.88 21.98
CA GLY A 766 -0.40 -22.89 22.83
C GLY A 766 -0.99 -22.95 24.24
N ASP A 767 -0.19 -23.44 25.20
CA ASP A 767 -0.61 -23.69 26.59
C ASP A 767 -0.97 -22.40 27.36
N GLU A 768 -1.94 -22.47 28.29
CA GLU A 768 -2.46 -21.31 29.04
C GLU A 768 -1.40 -20.57 29.88
N SER A 769 -0.36 -21.27 30.34
CA SER A 769 0.75 -20.67 31.08
C SER A 769 1.48 -19.59 30.28
N SER A 770 1.46 -19.66 28.96
CA SER A 770 2.10 -18.68 28.07
C SER A 770 1.33 -17.36 27.89
N LYS A 771 0.06 -17.32 28.31
CA LYS A 771 -0.81 -16.14 28.15
C LYS A 771 -0.61 -15.08 29.24
N LEU A 772 -0.20 -15.51 30.44
CA LEU A 772 -0.19 -14.68 31.65
C LEU A 772 0.94 -13.63 31.67
N ASP A 773 2.13 -13.96 31.16
CA ASP A 773 3.34 -13.12 31.25
C ASP A 773 3.83 -12.53 29.90
N LEU A 774 3.00 -12.54 28.86
CA LEU A 774 3.37 -12.01 27.56
C LEU A 774 3.60 -10.48 27.61
N LYS A 775 4.85 -10.06 27.44
CA LYS A 775 5.25 -8.65 27.23
C LYS A 775 5.67 -8.48 25.77
N THR A 776 5.21 -7.42 25.11
CA THR A 776 5.45 -7.22 23.67
C THR A 776 5.91 -5.80 23.37
N PHE A 777 4.99 -4.84 23.19
CA PHE A 777 5.30 -3.46 22.80
C PHE A 777 6.34 -2.80 23.72
N GLY A 778 7.47 -2.41 23.15
CA GLY A 778 8.60 -1.81 23.87
C GLY A 778 9.33 -2.73 24.87
N ALA A 779 9.04 -4.04 24.87
CA ALA A 779 9.64 -4.99 25.81
C ALA A 779 11.06 -5.40 25.39
N ASN A 780 11.87 -5.83 26.36
CA ASN A 780 13.19 -6.37 26.09
C ASN A 780 13.07 -7.68 25.29
N VAL A 781 13.78 -7.79 24.17
CA VAL A 781 13.78 -8.97 23.28
C VAL A 781 14.07 -10.27 24.06
N TYR A 782 14.93 -10.23 25.07
CA TYR A 782 15.22 -11.38 25.93
C TYR A 782 13.98 -11.85 26.70
N ASP A 783 13.17 -10.93 27.22
CA ASP A 783 11.93 -11.26 27.92
C ASP A 783 10.89 -11.85 26.97
N ILE A 784 10.82 -11.32 25.74
CA ILE A 784 9.94 -11.86 24.69
C ILE A 784 10.40 -13.27 24.31
N LEU A 785 11.70 -13.51 24.16
CA LEU A 785 12.26 -14.84 23.91
C LEU A 785 11.94 -15.81 25.05
N ALA A 786 12.16 -15.41 26.30
CA ALA A 786 11.87 -16.24 27.47
C ALA A 786 10.39 -16.63 27.56
N ASN A 787 9.50 -15.65 27.43
CA ASN A 787 8.09 -15.80 27.78
C ASN A 787 7.21 -16.17 26.58
N SER A 788 7.50 -15.65 25.38
CA SER A 788 6.65 -15.78 24.18
C SER A 788 7.06 -16.93 23.26
N PHE A 789 8.33 -17.36 23.32
CA PHE A 789 8.88 -18.41 22.46
C PHE A 789 9.12 -19.74 23.18
N PHE A 790 8.70 -19.83 24.45
CA PHE A 790 8.58 -21.07 25.20
C PHE A 790 9.90 -21.88 25.28
N PHE A 791 11.03 -21.17 25.43
CA PHE A 791 12.35 -21.76 25.70
C PHE A 791 12.43 -22.25 27.15
N ASN A 792 11.69 -23.32 27.46
CA ASN A 792 11.66 -23.90 28.80
C ASN A 792 12.98 -24.60 29.18
N ASP A 793 13.81 -24.95 28.18
CA ASP A 793 15.06 -25.71 28.32
C ASP A 793 16.33 -24.84 28.40
N GLY A 794 16.17 -23.51 28.47
CA GLY A 794 17.24 -22.51 28.51
C GLY A 794 17.68 -22.00 27.13
N PHE A 795 18.58 -21.00 27.14
CA PHE A 795 19.06 -20.30 25.93
C PHE A 795 20.40 -20.83 25.39
N VAL A 796 20.90 -21.92 25.97
CA VAL A 796 22.18 -22.52 25.57
C VAL A 796 21.92 -23.61 24.54
N GLY A 797 22.71 -23.63 23.46
CA GLY A 797 22.59 -24.66 22.43
C GLY A 797 22.77 -26.08 23.00
N GLU A 798 21.99 -27.03 22.48
CA GLU A 798 21.88 -28.38 23.09
C GLU A 798 23.22 -29.14 23.12
N LEU A 799 24.09 -28.93 22.12
CA LEU A 799 25.44 -29.49 22.12
C LEU A 799 26.28 -28.93 23.28
N ALA A 800 26.28 -27.60 23.45
CA ALA A 800 27.03 -26.94 24.52
C ALA A 800 26.49 -27.36 25.89
N LYS A 801 25.16 -27.41 26.06
CA LYS A 801 24.49 -27.95 27.26
C LYS A 801 24.94 -29.38 27.56
N ARG A 802 24.98 -30.26 26.55
CA ARG A 802 25.47 -31.63 26.69
C ARG A 802 26.95 -31.68 27.09
N ARG A 803 27.83 -30.90 26.45
CA ARG A 803 29.27 -30.88 26.79
C ARG A 803 29.51 -30.35 28.21
N ILE A 804 28.81 -29.29 28.59
CA ILE A 804 28.85 -28.77 29.97
C ILE A 804 28.38 -29.84 30.95
N LYS A 805 27.30 -30.55 30.65
CA LYS A 805 26.80 -31.65 31.49
C LYS A 805 27.80 -32.81 31.60
N GLU A 806 28.48 -33.18 30.52
CA GLU A 806 29.57 -34.18 30.54
C GLU A 806 30.71 -33.76 31.48
N VAL A 807 31.10 -32.48 31.44
CA VAL A 807 32.09 -31.91 32.38
C VAL A 807 31.60 -31.99 33.82
N VAL A 808 30.36 -31.57 34.09
CA VAL A 808 29.75 -31.63 35.43
C VAL A 808 29.69 -33.07 35.94
N ASP A 809 29.29 -34.01 35.09
CA ASP A 809 29.15 -35.43 35.43
C ASP A 809 30.51 -36.08 35.67
N TRP A 810 31.53 -35.70 34.88
CA TRP A 810 32.93 -36.08 35.12
C TRP A 810 33.42 -35.53 36.44
N ILE A 811 33.22 -34.24 36.74
CA ILE A 811 33.61 -33.62 38.01
C ILE A 811 32.94 -34.33 39.19
N ASN A 812 31.65 -34.63 39.09
CA ASN A 812 30.89 -35.32 40.13
C ASN A 812 31.16 -36.84 40.22
N GLY A 813 31.98 -37.40 39.32
CA GLY A 813 32.42 -38.80 39.39
C GLY A 813 31.34 -39.82 38.99
N LYS A 814 30.45 -39.48 38.06
CA LYS A 814 29.44 -40.43 37.57
C LYS A 814 30.09 -41.60 36.82
N LYS A 815 29.63 -42.83 37.09
CA LYS A 815 30.24 -44.10 36.61
C LYS A 815 30.08 -44.39 35.11
N LYS A 816 29.19 -43.69 34.39
CA LYS A 816 28.96 -43.90 32.95
C LYS A 816 29.26 -42.61 32.20
N LEU A 817 30.49 -42.50 31.72
CA LEU A 817 30.94 -41.43 30.84
C LEU A 817 31.54 -42.06 29.57
N PRO A 818 31.46 -41.38 28.42
CA PRO A 818 32.17 -41.82 27.23
C PRO A 818 33.68 -41.90 27.49
N GLU A 819 34.36 -42.86 26.85
CA GLU A 819 35.80 -43.12 27.07
C GLU A 819 36.70 -41.90 26.79
N TYR A 820 36.27 -40.99 25.92
CA TYR A 820 37.01 -39.77 25.59
C TYR A 820 36.90 -38.66 26.63
N VAL A 821 36.04 -38.79 27.65
CA VAL A 821 35.82 -37.73 28.65
C VAL A 821 36.83 -37.90 29.79
N ASP A 822 37.98 -37.26 29.63
CA ASP A 822 39.06 -37.21 30.61
C ASP A 822 39.28 -35.78 31.18
N ALA A 823 40.31 -35.64 32.03
CA ALA A 823 40.64 -34.36 32.65
C ALA A 823 41.08 -33.30 31.63
N GLU A 824 41.75 -33.68 30.55
CA GLU A 824 42.24 -32.76 29.54
C GLU A 824 41.09 -32.26 28.66
N TYR A 825 40.19 -33.16 28.27
CA TYR A 825 38.94 -32.85 27.61
C TYR A 825 38.11 -31.86 28.42
N CYS A 826 37.90 -32.14 29.72
CA CYS A 826 37.10 -31.26 30.58
C CYS A 826 37.71 -29.87 30.69
N LYS A 827 39.04 -29.78 30.83
CA LYS A 827 39.76 -28.50 30.83
C LYS A 827 39.58 -27.72 29.53
N LYS A 828 39.70 -28.40 28.37
CA LYS A 828 39.47 -27.78 27.05
C LYS A 828 38.05 -27.22 26.94
N ILE A 829 37.03 -27.99 27.32
CA ILE A 829 35.64 -27.52 27.28
C ILE A 829 35.44 -26.31 28.20
N ILE A 830 35.94 -26.32 29.44
CA ILE A 830 35.83 -25.18 30.36
C ILE A 830 36.46 -23.92 29.75
N GLN A 831 37.62 -24.05 29.12
CA GLN A 831 38.30 -22.93 28.46
C GLN A 831 37.56 -22.37 27.24
N LEU A 832 36.67 -23.16 26.62
CA LEU A 832 35.83 -22.75 25.48
C LEU A 832 34.48 -22.14 25.87
N ILE A 833 34.09 -22.17 27.15
CA ILE A 833 32.81 -21.59 27.59
C ILE A 833 32.95 -20.06 27.68
N ASP A 834 32.16 -19.33 26.90
CA ASP A 834 32.17 -17.86 26.91
C ASP A 834 31.30 -17.24 28.01
N GLU A 835 30.32 -17.97 28.56
CA GLU A 835 29.51 -17.47 29.67
C GLU A 835 30.37 -17.42 30.96
N PRO A 836 30.69 -16.22 31.50
CA PRO A 836 31.71 -16.08 32.53
C PRO A 836 31.36 -16.74 33.87
N ILE A 837 30.08 -16.77 34.25
CA ILE A 837 29.62 -17.32 35.52
C ILE A 837 29.76 -18.85 35.50
N VAL A 838 29.29 -19.49 34.43
CA VAL A 838 29.38 -20.93 34.20
C VAL A 838 30.84 -21.35 34.07
N GLN A 839 31.65 -20.63 33.28
CA GLN A 839 33.07 -20.92 33.11
C GLN A 839 33.82 -20.87 34.45
N LYS A 840 33.67 -19.77 35.20
CA LYS A 840 34.34 -19.59 36.50
C LYS A 840 33.95 -20.67 37.49
N LYS A 841 32.66 -21.04 37.53
CA LYS A 841 32.17 -22.05 38.47
C LYS A 841 32.70 -23.44 38.14
N LEU A 842 32.69 -23.83 36.87
CA LEU A 842 33.22 -25.13 36.45
C LEU A 842 34.74 -25.20 36.60
N ALA A 843 35.47 -24.12 36.32
CA ALA A 843 36.91 -24.04 36.55
C ALA A 843 37.26 -24.24 38.04
N GLU A 844 36.51 -23.60 38.95
CA GLU A 844 36.66 -23.80 40.39
C GLU A 844 36.45 -25.27 40.80
N MET A 845 35.38 -25.89 40.30
CA MET A 845 35.07 -27.28 40.63
C MET A 845 36.07 -28.26 40.02
N TYR A 846 36.57 -27.99 38.82
CA TYR A 846 37.62 -28.75 38.16
C TYR A 846 38.94 -28.66 38.94
N ASP A 847 39.39 -27.45 39.28
CA ASP A 847 40.64 -27.22 40.03
C ASP A 847 40.62 -27.95 41.38
N LYS A 848 39.48 -27.95 42.08
CA LYS A 848 39.28 -28.72 43.32
C LYS A 848 39.43 -30.24 43.12
N LYS A 849 39.05 -30.76 41.96
CA LYS A 849 39.11 -32.20 41.67
C LYS A 849 40.49 -32.66 41.24
N VAL A 850 41.21 -31.86 40.44
CA VAL A 850 42.51 -32.25 39.89
C VAL A 850 43.70 -31.56 40.58
N ASN A 851 43.46 -30.77 41.63
CA ASN A 851 44.44 -29.86 42.24
C ASN A 851 45.10 -28.93 41.19
N GLY A 852 44.26 -28.31 40.36
CA GLY A 852 44.66 -27.43 39.25
C GLY A 852 44.64 -25.94 39.58
N ASN A 853 45.00 -25.11 38.59
CA ASN A 853 44.95 -23.64 38.65
C ASN A 853 44.30 -22.98 37.41
N VAL A 854 43.36 -23.66 36.78
CA VAL A 854 42.67 -23.22 35.57
C VAL A 854 41.89 -21.92 35.81
N ARG A 855 41.21 -21.79 36.96
CA ARG A 855 40.45 -20.59 37.33
C ARG A 855 41.35 -19.36 37.44
N GLU A 856 42.51 -19.51 38.07
CA GLU A 856 43.47 -18.42 38.23
C GLU A 856 43.96 -17.93 36.87
N LYS A 857 44.26 -18.85 35.94
CA LYS A 857 44.66 -18.50 34.56
C LYS A 857 43.55 -17.78 33.78
N ILE A 858 42.29 -18.19 33.94
CA ILE A 858 41.14 -17.53 33.30
C ILE A 858 40.99 -16.09 33.84
N LEU A 859 41.10 -15.90 35.15
CA LEU A 859 40.99 -14.56 35.76
C LEU A 859 42.11 -13.62 35.29
N HIS A 860 43.35 -14.10 35.24
CA HIS A 860 44.48 -13.31 34.73
C HIS A 860 44.26 -12.87 33.27
N ARG A 861 43.73 -13.75 32.41
CA ARG A 861 43.41 -13.42 31.03
C ARG A 861 42.32 -12.34 30.93
N GLN A 862 41.23 -12.47 31.69
CA GLN A 862 40.15 -11.47 31.70
C GLN A 862 40.65 -10.09 32.18
N ILE A 863 41.55 -10.05 33.16
CA ILE A 863 42.16 -8.81 33.63
C ILE A 863 42.97 -8.15 32.50
N GLN A 864 43.74 -8.94 31.74
CA GLN A 864 44.50 -8.43 30.59
C GLN A 864 43.58 -7.89 29.47
N GLU A 865 42.49 -8.58 29.16
CA GLU A 865 41.51 -8.15 28.15
C GLU A 865 40.82 -6.84 28.58
N LEU A 866 40.36 -6.74 29.84
CA LEU A 866 39.76 -5.52 30.38
C LEU A 866 40.74 -4.35 30.43
N GLN A 867 42.01 -4.60 30.74
CA GLN A 867 43.07 -3.58 30.69
C GLN A 867 43.29 -3.07 29.26
N ALA A 868 43.20 -3.94 28.26
CA ALA A 868 43.31 -3.56 26.85
C ALA A 868 42.09 -2.74 26.37
N GLU A 869 40.86 -3.13 26.74
CA GLU A 869 39.66 -2.34 26.45
C GLU A 869 39.68 -0.96 27.12
N LEU A 870 40.09 -0.89 28.39
CA LEU A 870 40.28 0.38 29.11
C LEU A 870 41.32 1.28 28.42
N ALA A 871 42.39 0.71 27.88
CA ALA A 871 43.39 1.45 27.12
C ALA A 871 42.86 1.94 25.76
N TYR A 872 41.95 1.18 25.13
CA TYR A 872 41.28 1.57 23.89
C TYR A 872 40.28 2.70 24.11
N ILE A 873 39.42 2.62 25.15
CA ILE A 873 38.43 3.66 25.49
C ILE A 873 39.10 4.98 25.92
N LYS A 874 40.32 4.92 26.47
CA LYS A 874 41.10 6.10 26.86
C LYS A 874 41.82 6.79 25.68
N LYS A 875 41.88 6.16 24.50
CA LYS A 875 42.33 6.79 23.26
C LYS A 875 41.15 7.42 22.55
#